data_AF-A0A9E3XI49-F1
#
_entry.id   AF-A0A9E3XI49-F1
#
_cell.length_a   1.000
_cell.length_b   1.000
_cell.length_c   1.000
_cell.angle_alpha   90.00
_cell.angle_beta   90.00
_cell.angle_gamma   90.00
#
_symmetry.space_group_name_H-M   'P 1'
#
loop_
_entity.id
_entity.type
_entity.pdbx_description
1 polymer ?
#
loop_
_entity_poly.entity_id
_entity_poly.type
_entity_poly.pdbx_seq_one_letter_code
_entity_poly.pdbx_strand_id
1 'polypeptide(L)'
;MDKRYRIFKTTTEMLFCILVLLMPATIWGQSYFDAPAEPWYMKRAQPQRTADATFNYIPKKPGHYSRSDWRAVIDSTWGMGRPTAEKLALFDFFWNEVDQKYAGFVNLDVDWDGLYAYRDTVAAGVSRGRFAGIMSHLSMALLESHTVMFNTNVALDSLLPGVPLLVIANHKVRFDPVVRLYDHGHFGAGLTPLPDSSLLVYSALPNHPLGLAPGDIVLGYDNIPWKILYKELLSAQLPVHQRSFWGSSERSFHYTMLISAGLNWHLFDTIDILKYNTADTLHLSTSVLQGQDMTLYSTLQLPVPGVPMPQDDELVSWGIVDGTQVGYIYVASWSPFSPASDGFSSAVNILMNDYETSGLIIDYRSNPGGFLDAADKGYRQLFNADINFVNMAVRADPQNRLALTPVLPGECCGFQPVPGDPNLYDRPLAVLISPTTFSAADYNTLRIKYHPMARMFGLPNGSAHTCYCTYEITTVPPFPEWRDKYGIARRNTYVIDDPDSFYIHVGVEVDEEVSLTREDVVQGHDTIVEAALSWIHNLAHAHDVAANPPYVASGADTTTINALVENPNNHPLAVHADITDQDNVILDSLQLYDDGQHGDHEAGDGFWGGFWPAPAGEETYRVNLTTEDAAAATSRTLPDAARFTTIGPVTLDAVEDVTFVSEFIYFKLFFRNNGAVATALDVNALIVPTDTNIV
;
A
#
# COMPACT_ATOMS: atom_id res chain seq x y z
N MET A 1 41.27 -10.45 5.03
CA MET A 1 40.01 -11.00 4.47
C MET A 1 40.32 -11.58 3.10
N ASP A 2 39.82 -12.78 2.77
CA ASP A 2 40.04 -13.45 1.48
C ASP A 2 38.86 -13.13 0.54
N LYS A 3 38.99 -12.10 -0.30
CA LYS A 3 38.00 -11.75 -1.34
C LYS A 3 38.64 -12.01 -2.72
N ARG A 4 37.99 -12.81 -3.56
CA ARG A 4 38.42 -13.08 -4.95
C ARG A 4 37.75 -12.08 -5.89
N TYR A 5 38.53 -11.41 -6.71
CA TYR A 5 38.04 -10.44 -7.70
C TYR A 5 38.17 -10.98 -9.13
N ARG A 6 37.31 -10.52 -10.03
CA ARG A 6 37.22 -10.95 -11.44
C ARG A 6 37.21 -9.70 -12.34
N ILE A 7 38.08 -9.65 -13.35
CA ILE A 7 38.14 -8.54 -14.32
C ILE A 7 38.17 -9.10 -15.75
N PHE A 8 37.47 -8.46 -16.69
CA PHE A 8 37.31 -8.86 -18.10
C PHE A 8 38.34 -8.19 -19.01
N LYS A 9 38.84 -8.91 -20.02
CA LYS A 9 39.60 -8.34 -21.13
C LYS A 9 38.76 -8.36 -22.40
N THR A 10 38.39 -7.20 -22.95
CA THR A 10 37.68 -7.11 -24.22
C THR A 10 38.66 -7.22 -25.38
N THR A 11 38.65 -8.35 -26.10
CA THR A 11 39.13 -8.42 -27.47
C THR A 11 37.95 -8.23 -28.41
N THR A 12 38.02 -7.20 -29.25
CA THR A 12 37.01 -6.86 -30.26
C THR A 12 36.78 -8.04 -31.20
N GLU A 13 35.66 -8.75 -31.04
CA GLU A 13 34.88 -9.39 -32.10
C GLU A 13 33.51 -9.79 -31.52
N MET A 14 32.45 -9.20 -32.07
CA MET A 14 31.05 -9.53 -31.77
C MET A 14 30.80 -11.02 -32.04
N LEU A 15 30.29 -11.76 -31.04
CA LEU A 15 29.34 -12.84 -31.27
C LEU A 15 28.49 -13.09 -30.02
N PHE A 16 27.17 -12.99 -30.19
CA PHE A 16 26.13 -13.36 -29.22
C PHE A 16 26.33 -14.77 -28.67
N CYS A 17 26.32 -14.94 -27.35
CA CYS A 17 25.99 -16.22 -26.69
C CYS A 17 25.42 -16.00 -25.28
N ILE A 18 24.16 -16.39 -25.13
CA ILE A 18 23.38 -16.47 -23.88
C ILE A 18 23.93 -17.62 -23.02
N LEU A 19 24.19 -17.39 -21.74
CA LEU A 19 24.45 -18.46 -20.77
C LEU A 19 23.53 -18.33 -19.56
N VAL A 20 22.59 -19.27 -19.47
CA VAL A 20 21.66 -19.50 -18.36
C VAL A 20 22.42 -20.26 -17.26
N LEU A 21 22.45 -19.73 -16.04
CA LEU A 21 22.95 -20.43 -14.86
C LEU A 21 21.77 -20.96 -14.04
N LEU A 22 21.65 -22.30 -14.02
CA LEU A 22 20.71 -23.06 -13.21
C LEU A 22 21.24 -23.16 -11.76
N MET A 23 20.49 -22.64 -10.80
CA MET A 23 20.58 -23.05 -9.39
C MET A 23 19.40 -23.96 -9.03
N PRO A 24 19.59 -25.00 -8.21
CA PRO A 24 18.55 -25.96 -7.89
C PRO A 24 17.55 -25.36 -6.89
N ALA A 25 16.34 -25.07 -7.35
CA ALA A 25 15.20 -24.78 -6.49
C ALA A 25 14.73 -26.07 -5.80
N THR A 26 14.70 -26.05 -4.47
CA THR A 26 13.99 -27.03 -3.64
C THR A 26 12.50 -26.90 -3.89
N ILE A 27 11.94 -27.91 -4.56
CA ILE A 27 10.53 -27.99 -4.95
C ILE A 27 9.67 -28.24 -3.69
N TRP A 28 8.94 -27.22 -3.25
CA TRP A 28 7.68 -27.43 -2.55
C TRP A 28 6.62 -27.79 -3.60
N GLY A 29 6.24 -29.07 -3.64
CA GLY A 29 5.24 -29.56 -4.58
C GLY A 29 3.88 -28.97 -4.29
N GLN A 30 3.47 -27.99 -5.10
CA GLN A 30 2.13 -27.43 -5.08
C GLN A 30 1.34 -28.01 -6.25
N SER A 31 0.61 -29.09 -5.99
CA SER A 31 -0.34 -29.65 -6.95
C SER A 31 -1.58 -28.76 -6.99
N TYR A 32 -1.71 -27.89 -7.99
CA TYR A 32 -2.98 -27.23 -8.31
C TYR A 32 -3.27 -27.26 -9.81
N PHE A 33 -4.34 -28.00 -10.11
CA PHE A 33 -5.22 -28.02 -11.27
C PHE A 33 -4.90 -27.09 -12.46
N ASP A 34 -4.39 -27.70 -13.53
CA ASP A 34 -4.60 -27.23 -14.90
C ASP A 34 -6.10 -27.35 -15.26
N ALA A 35 -6.85 -26.27 -15.08
CA ALA A 35 -8.18 -26.12 -15.66
C ALA A 35 -8.16 -24.93 -16.63
N PRO A 36 -8.67 -25.10 -17.87
CA PRO A 36 -8.63 -24.06 -18.89
C PRO A 36 -9.42 -22.81 -18.49
N ALA A 37 -8.95 -21.67 -18.98
CA ALA A 37 -9.53 -20.34 -18.81
C ALA A 37 -10.92 -20.21 -19.46
N GLU A 38 -11.96 -20.71 -18.81
CA GLU A 38 -13.35 -20.28 -19.07
C GLU A 38 -13.69 -19.10 -18.13
N PRO A 39 -14.36 -18.04 -18.62
CA PRO A 39 -14.91 -16.96 -17.80
C PRO A 39 -16.00 -17.50 -16.85
N TRP A 40 -15.55 -17.93 -15.68
CA TRP A 40 -16.33 -18.49 -14.57
C TRP A 40 -17.46 -17.59 -14.05
N TYR A 41 -17.54 -16.32 -14.49
CA TYR A 41 -18.61 -15.38 -14.16
C TYR A 41 -19.93 -15.68 -14.90
N MET A 42 -19.95 -16.54 -15.92
CA MET A 42 -21.16 -16.80 -16.72
C MET A 42 -21.77 -18.19 -16.59
N LYS A 43 -21.14 -19.14 -15.87
CA LYS A 43 -21.64 -20.55 -15.80
C LYS A 43 -21.34 -21.31 -14.51
N ARG A 44 -21.45 -20.68 -13.32
CA ARG A 44 -21.98 -21.52 -12.22
C ARG A 44 -23.42 -21.80 -12.61
N ALA A 45 -23.75 -23.08 -12.88
CA ALA A 45 -25.13 -23.51 -12.88
C ALA A 45 -25.77 -22.83 -11.66
N GLN A 46 -26.83 -22.05 -11.89
CA GLN A 46 -27.52 -21.34 -10.81
C GLN A 46 -27.57 -22.31 -9.64
N PRO A 47 -27.08 -21.96 -8.44
CA PRO A 47 -27.29 -22.83 -7.29
C PRO A 47 -28.78 -23.10 -7.35
N GLN A 48 -29.15 -24.36 -7.61
CA GLN A 48 -30.51 -24.71 -7.96
C GLN A 48 -31.33 -24.01 -6.88
N ARG A 49 -32.07 -22.96 -7.26
CA ARG A 49 -33.12 -22.42 -6.42
C ARG A 49 -34.04 -23.61 -6.38
N THR A 50 -33.76 -24.51 -5.43
CA THR A 50 -34.35 -25.83 -5.41
C THR A 50 -35.82 -25.54 -5.52
N ALA A 51 -36.46 -26.13 -6.52
CA ALA A 51 -37.91 -26.09 -6.68
C ALA A 51 -38.52 -26.89 -5.52
N ASP A 52 -38.14 -26.53 -4.30
CA ASP A 52 -38.78 -26.90 -3.07
C ASP A 52 -40.12 -26.17 -3.16
N ALA A 53 -41.12 -26.91 -3.63
CA ALA A 53 -42.44 -26.43 -4.01
C ALA A 53 -43.25 -25.81 -2.85
N THR A 54 -42.58 -25.53 -1.73
CA THR A 54 -43.11 -25.04 -0.46
C THR A 54 -42.69 -23.60 -0.14
N PHE A 55 -41.81 -22.97 -0.95
CA PHE A 55 -41.27 -21.65 -0.62
C PHE A 55 -41.89 -20.51 -1.45
N ASN A 56 -42.56 -19.57 -0.78
CA ASN A 56 -43.26 -18.45 -1.40
C ASN A 56 -42.31 -17.28 -1.69
N TYR A 57 -41.64 -17.31 -2.85
CA TYR A 57 -40.77 -16.23 -3.31
C TYR A 57 -41.55 -14.92 -3.51
N ILE A 58 -41.09 -13.82 -2.91
CA ILE A 58 -41.68 -12.49 -3.07
C ILE A 58 -40.77 -11.68 -4.00
N PRO A 59 -41.15 -11.44 -5.27
CA PRO A 59 -40.36 -10.60 -6.16
C PRO A 59 -40.38 -9.14 -5.69
N LYS A 60 -39.26 -8.41 -5.90
CA LYS A 60 -39.24 -6.95 -5.78
C LYS A 60 -40.24 -6.35 -6.78
N LYS A 61 -41.07 -5.42 -6.31
CA LYS A 61 -41.99 -4.60 -7.11
C LYS A 61 -41.32 -3.25 -7.41
N PRO A 62 -41.78 -2.53 -8.45
CA PRO A 62 -41.36 -1.15 -8.66
C PRO A 62 -41.70 -0.26 -7.45
N GLY A 63 -40.84 0.69 -7.15
CA GLY A 63 -40.89 1.61 -6.03
C GLY A 63 -39.81 1.37 -4.98
N HIS A 64 -39.64 2.37 -4.12
CA HIS A 64 -38.79 2.32 -2.94
C HIS A 64 -39.36 1.36 -1.90
N TYR A 65 -38.49 0.54 -1.30
CA TYR A 65 -38.83 -0.49 -0.33
C TYR A 65 -38.54 -0.02 1.09
N SER A 66 -39.53 -0.14 1.97
CA SER A 66 -39.30 0.05 3.40
C SER A 66 -38.42 -1.07 3.98
N ARG A 67 -37.95 -0.88 5.22
CA ARG A 67 -37.24 -1.92 5.99
C ARG A 67 -38.02 -3.25 6.05
N SER A 68 -39.34 -3.20 6.22
CA SER A 68 -40.18 -4.40 6.24
C SER A 68 -40.31 -5.07 4.88
N ASP A 69 -40.37 -4.29 3.81
CA ASP A 69 -40.45 -4.83 2.45
C ASP A 69 -39.16 -5.56 2.08
N TRP A 70 -38.00 -4.95 2.37
CA TRP A 70 -36.70 -5.60 2.16
C TRP A 70 -36.57 -6.89 2.96
N ARG A 71 -37.00 -6.89 4.23
CA ARG A 71 -36.99 -8.11 5.06
C ARG A 71 -37.84 -9.22 4.46
N ALA A 72 -39.02 -8.90 3.92
CA ALA A 72 -39.86 -9.90 3.27
C ALA A 72 -39.20 -10.50 2.01
N VAL A 73 -38.49 -9.69 1.22
CA VAL A 73 -37.74 -10.18 0.05
C VAL A 73 -36.54 -11.03 0.48
N ILE A 74 -35.76 -10.59 1.48
CA ILE A 74 -34.63 -11.36 2.03
C ILE A 74 -35.12 -12.72 2.54
N ASP A 75 -36.19 -12.71 3.34
CA ASP A 75 -36.75 -13.91 3.95
C ASP A 75 -37.34 -14.89 2.94
N SER A 76 -37.67 -14.42 1.73
CA SER A 76 -38.27 -15.21 0.65
C SER A 76 -37.32 -15.52 -0.52
N THR A 77 -36.05 -15.10 -0.50
CA THR A 77 -35.14 -15.31 -1.65
C THR A 77 -34.37 -16.63 -1.59
N TRP A 78 -33.81 -16.99 -0.43
CA TRP A 78 -32.85 -18.12 -0.31
C TRP A 78 -33.34 -19.33 0.50
N GLY A 79 -34.63 -19.38 0.84
CA GLY A 79 -35.19 -20.46 1.65
C GLY A 79 -34.95 -20.29 3.15
N MET A 80 -35.47 -21.24 3.93
CA MET A 80 -35.21 -21.31 5.37
C MET A 80 -33.75 -21.66 5.69
N GLY A 81 -33.05 -22.35 4.78
CA GLY A 81 -31.66 -22.76 5.00
C GLY A 81 -31.52 -23.81 6.10
N ARG A 82 -30.45 -23.70 6.89
CA ARG A 82 -30.10 -24.65 7.95
C ARG A 82 -31.11 -24.63 9.12
N PRO A 83 -31.25 -25.74 9.88
CA PRO A 83 -32.00 -25.75 11.13
C PRO A 83 -31.52 -24.68 12.11
N THR A 84 -32.42 -24.14 12.94
CA THR A 84 -32.09 -23.08 13.91
C THR A 84 -30.94 -23.45 14.84
N ALA A 85 -30.88 -24.70 15.31
CA ALA A 85 -29.80 -25.17 16.18
C ALA A 85 -28.41 -25.08 15.53
N GLU A 86 -28.31 -25.38 14.23
CA GLU A 86 -27.05 -25.26 13.49
C GLU A 86 -26.65 -23.80 13.28
N LYS A 87 -27.62 -22.91 13.02
CA LYS A 87 -27.38 -21.46 12.92
C LYS A 87 -26.87 -20.88 14.24
N LEU A 88 -27.46 -21.28 15.36
CA LEU A 88 -27.02 -20.86 16.69
C LEU A 88 -25.59 -21.34 16.99
N ALA A 89 -25.27 -22.60 16.69
CA ALA A 89 -23.92 -23.13 16.86
C ALA A 89 -22.89 -22.35 16.04
N LEU A 90 -23.24 -21.95 14.82
CA LEU A 90 -22.36 -21.15 13.97
C LEU A 90 -22.21 -19.70 14.46
N PHE A 91 -23.30 -19.08 14.91
CA PHE A 91 -23.26 -17.76 15.54
C PHE A 91 -22.35 -17.77 16.76
N ASP A 92 -22.56 -18.72 17.67
CA ASP A 92 -21.77 -18.88 18.90
C ASP A 92 -20.28 -19.15 18.59
N PHE A 93 -19.99 -19.94 17.55
CA PHE A 93 -18.62 -20.16 17.10
C PHE A 93 -17.93 -18.87 16.67
N PHE A 94 -18.50 -18.13 15.73
CA PHE A 94 -17.89 -16.89 15.24
C PHE A 94 -17.76 -15.85 16.34
N TRP A 95 -18.80 -15.71 17.15
CA TRP A 95 -18.82 -14.82 18.29
C TRP A 95 -17.63 -15.08 19.22
N ASN A 96 -17.47 -16.32 19.68
CA ASN A 96 -16.42 -16.71 20.61
C ASN A 96 -15.03 -16.58 20.01
N GLU A 97 -14.87 -16.89 18.71
CA GLU A 97 -13.58 -16.73 18.05
C GLU A 97 -13.16 -15.25 17.95
N VAL A 98 -14.07 -14.34 17.63
CA VAL A 98 -13.80 -12.90 17.65
C VAL A 98 -13.49 -12.46 19.08
N ASP A 99 -14.34 -12.82 20.04
CA ASP A 99 -14.20 -12.43 21.45
C ASP A 99 -12.83 -12.82 22.02
N GLN A 100 -12.34 -14.01 21.69
CA GLN A 100 -11.12 -14.57 22.26
C GLN A 100 -9.84 -14.25 21.47
N LYS A 101 -9.93 -13.91 20.18
CA LYS A 101 -8.75 -13.89 19.29
C LYS A 101 -8.61 -12.66 18.41
N TYR A 102 -9.69 -11.92 18.14
CA TYR A 102 -9.60 -10.70 17.35
C TYR A 102 -8.72 -9.68 18.06
N ALA A 103 -7.76 -9.06 17.36
CA ALA A 103 -6.78 -8.12 17.94
C ALA A 103 -7.15 -6.64 17.72
N GLY A 104 -8.24 -6.36 17.01
CA GLY A 104 -8.66 -5.00 16.65
C GLY A 104 -9.64 -4.33 17.62
N PHE A 105 -9.94 -4.90 18.79
CA PHE A 105 -10.81 -4.20 19.76
C PHE A 105 -10.21 -2.87 20.29
N VAL A 106 -8.89 -2.69 20.18
CA VAL A 106 -8.25 -1.40 20.49
C VAL A 106 -8.66 -0.38 19.44
N ASN A 107 -9.01 0.83 19.85
CA ASN A 107 -9.52 1.92 19.00
C ASN A 107 -10.88 1.66 18.34
N LEU A 108 -11.62 0.64 18.78
CA LEU A 108 -12.96 0.32 18.29
C LEU A 108 -14.01 0.62 19.37
N ASP A 109 -14.90 1.57 19.10
CA ASP A 109 -16.11 1.77 19.91
C ASP A 109 -17.21 0.80 19.45
N VAL A 110 -17.21 -0.41 20.03
CA VAL A 110 -18.21 -1.44 19.75
C VAL A 110 -18.78 -1.99 21.06
N ASP A 111 -20.10 -1.97 21.18
CA ASP A 111 -20.81 -2.75 22.19
C ASP A 111 -20.87 -4.21 21.73
N TRP A 112 -19.72 -4.89 21.77
CA TRP A 112 -19.63 -6.28 21.29
C TRP A 112 -20.65 -7.11 22.03
N ASP A 113 -20.68 -7.11 23.37
CA ASP A 113 -21.63 -7.87 24.19
C ASP A 113 -23.10 -7.63 23.86
N GLY A 114 -23.50 -6.38 23.62
CA GLY A 114 -24.86 -6.03 23.20
C GLY A 114 -25.27 -6.67 21.88
N LEU A 115 -24.32 -6.90 20.96
CA LEU A 115 -24.59 -7.58 19.68
C LEU A 115 -24.93 -9.07 19.86
N TYR A 116 -24.74 -9.66 21.06
CA TYR A 116 -25.12 -11.05 21.34
C TYR A 116 -26.64 -11.22 21.27
N ALA A 117 -27.41 -10.13 21.41
CA ALA A 117 -28.85 -10.10 21.22
C ALA A 117 -29.29 -10.58 19.81
N TYR A 118 -28.41 -10.54 18.80
CA TYR A 118 -28.70 -11.17 17.51
C TYR A 118 -28.95 -12.67 17.62
N ARG A 119 -28.36 -13.33 18.63
CA ARG A 119 -28.58 -14.75 18.91
C ARG A 119 -30.05 -15.05 19.21
N ASP A 120 -30.74 -14.19 19.96
CA ASP A 120 -32.17 -14.35 20.25
C ASP A 120 -33.01 -14.23 18.98
N THR A 121 -32.61 -13.32 18.08
CA THR A 121 -33.23 -13.20 16.75
C THR A 121 -33.04 -14.49 15.94
N VAL A 122 -31.85 -15.09 15.97
CA VAL A 122 -31.59 -16.38 15.31
C VAL A 122 -32.42 -17.50 15.95
N ALA A 123 -32.53 -17.53 17.28
CA ALA A 123 -33.30 -18.52 18.04
C ALA A 123 -34.81 -18.45 17.73
N ALA A 124 -35.34 -17.26 17.47
CA ALA A 124 -36.73 -17.04 17.03
C ALA A 124 -37.02 -17.60 15.63
N GLY A 125 -36.00 -18.02 14.89
CA GLY A 125 -36.10 -18.59 13.55
C GLY A 125 -36.02 -17.51 12.47
N VAL A 126 -34.97 -17.59 11.66
CA VAL A 126 -34.73 -16.70 10.52
C VAL A 126 -34.48 -17.50 9.24
N SER A 127 -34.72 -16.89 8.08
CA SER A 127 -34.38 -17.46 6.77
C SER A 127 -32.86 -17.62 6.59
N ARG A 128 -32.44 -18.28 5.49
CA ARG A 128 -31.03 -18.35 5.08
C ARG A 128 -30.46 -16.96 4.81
N GLY A 129 -31.19 -16.14 4.05
CA GLY A 129 -30.78 -14.79 3.68
C GLY A 129 -30.61 -13.89 4.89
N ARG A 130 -31.58 -13.91 5.79
CA ARG A 130 -31.56 -13.07 7.00
C ARG A 130 -30.49 -13.51 8.00
N PHE A 131 -30.21 -14.81 8.11
CA PHE A 131 -29.07 -15.28 8.89
C PHE A 131 -27.73 -14.83 8.29
N ALA A 132 -27.55 -14.92 6.96
CA ALA A 132 -26.37 -14.38 6.28
C ALA A 132 -26.23 -12.85 6.46
N GLY A 133 -27.35 -12.13 6.44
CA GLY A 133 -27.44 -10.71 6.81
C GLY A 133 -26.94 -10.45 8.23
N ILE A 134 -27.47 -11.16 9.23
CA ILE A 134 -27.03 -11.04 10.63
C ILE A 134 -25.52 -11.28 10.77
N MET A 135 -24.97 -12.33 10.15
CA MET A 135 -23.53 -12.60 10.23
C MET A 135 -22.69 -11.52 9.54
N SER A 136 -23.12 -11.03 8.38
CA SER A 136 -22.43 -9.92 7.68
C SER A 136 -22.40 -8.65 8.53
N HIS A 137 -23.52 -8.35 9.20
CA HIS A 137 -23.67 -7.18 10.08
C HIS A 137 -22.82 -7.29 11.33
N LEU A 138 -22.74 -8.48 11.91
CA LEU A 138 -21.86 -8.75 13.04
C LEU A 138 -20.38 -8.56 12.65
N SER A 139 -19.98 -9.00 11.44
CA SER A 139 -18.63 -8.74 10.92
C SER A 139 -18.37 -7.25 10.65
N MET A 140 -19.33 -6.54 10.03
CA MET A 140 -19.20 -5.10 9.77
C MET A 140 -19.12 -4.25 11.05
N ALA A 141 -19.76 -4.68 12.14
CA ALA A 141 -19.68 -3.99 13.42
C ALA A 141 -18.26 -3.94 14.00
N LEU A 142 -17.37 -4.84 13.55
CA LEU A 142 -15.97 -4.83 13.92
C LEU A 142 -15.16 -3.82 13.12
N LEU A 143 -15.73 -3.18 12.09
CA LEU A 143 -15.04 -2.27 11.17
C LEU A 143 -13.68 -2.84 10.73
N GLU A 144 -13.64 -4.11 10.33
CA GLU A 144 -12.39 -4.75 9.90
C GLU A 144 -12.68 -5.80 8.81
N SER A 145 -12.14 -5.60 7.60
CA SER A 145 -12.54 -6.43 6.45
C SER A 145 -11.78 -7.76 6.30
N HIS A 146 -10.78 -8.05 7.14
CA HIS A 146 -10.19 -9.39 7.25
C HIS A 146 -10.94 -10.29 8.25
N THR A 147 -11.84 -9.72 9.05
CA THR A 147 -12.61 -10.38 10.11
C THR A 147 -14.04 -10.59 9.67
N VAL A 148 -14.28 -11.69 8.96
CA VAL A 148 -15.53 -11.92 8.22
C VAL A 148 -16.04 -13.34 8.36
N MET A 149 -17.36 -13.50 8.25
CA MET A 149 -17.99 -14.81 8.06
C MET A 149 -19.17 -14.72 7.09
N PHE A 150 -19.00 -15.27 5.88
CA PHE A 150 -20.01 -15.22 4.82
C PHE A 150 -20.58 -16.60 4.48
N ASN A 151 -21.87 -16.62 4.09
CA ASN A 151 -22.47 -17.77 3.45
C ASN A 151 -22.24 -17.69 1.93
N THR A 152 -21.40 -18.55 1.37
CA THR A 152 -21.02 -18.51 -0.05
C THR A 152 -22.20 -18.75 -1.00
N ASN A 153 -23.28 -19.41 -0.58
CA ASN A 153 -24.48 -19.62 -1.40
C ASN A 153 -25.40 -18.39 -1.47
N VAL A 154 -25.28 -17.45 -0.52
CA VAL A 154 -26.01 -16.17 -0.52
C VAL A 154 -25.12 -15.09 -1.11
N ALA A 155 -23.90 -15.01 -0.61
CA ALA A 155 -22.97 -13.92 -0.85
C ALA A 155 -22.30 -13.98 -2.24
N LEU A 156 -22.51 -15.05 -3.02
CA LEU A 156 -22.10 -15.17 -4.42
C LEU A 156 -23.30 -15.38 -5.37
N ASP A 157 -24.52 -15.05 -4.93
CA ASP A 157 -25.69 -15.10 -5.81
C ASP A 157 -25.59 -14.03 -6.91
N SER A 158 -26.31 -14.24 -8.02
CA SER A 158 -26.33 -13.31 -9.14
C SER A 158 -26.98 -11.98 -8.75
N LEU A 159 -26.38 -10.88 -9.19
CA LEU A 159 -26.88 -9.51 -9.01
C LEU A 159 -28.00 -9.19 -10.01
N LEU A 160 -29.03 -10.02 -10.03
CA LEU A 160 -30.23 -9.81 -10.85
C LEU A 160 -31.12 -8.74 -10.20
N PRO A 161 -31.92 -7.99 -10.98
CA PRO A 161 -32.86 -7.01 -10.44
C PRO A 161 -33.73 -7.60 -9.31
N GLY A 162 -33.72 -6.93 -8.16
CA GLY A 162 -34.49 -7.29 -6.98
C GLY A 162 -33.88 -8.38 -6.08
N VAL A 163 -32.72 -8.96 -6.41
CA VAL A 163 -32.00 -9.85 -5.47
C VAL A 163 -31.44 -9.00 -4.33
N PRO A 164 -31.83 -9.23 -3.06
CA PRO A 164 -31.55 -8.31 -1.96
C PRO A 164 -30.14 -8.54 -1.38
N LEU A 165 -29.13 -8.33 -2.21
CA LEU A 165 -27.71 -8.48 -1.86
C LEU A 165 -27.01 -7.14 -2.00
N LEU A 166 -26.44 -6.64 -0.90
CA LEU A 166 -25.67 -5.40 -0.88
C LEU A 166 -24.25 -5.67 -1.37
N VAL A 167 -23.79 -4.91 -2.36
CA VAL A 167 -22.42 -4.98 -2.87
C VAL A 167 -21.64 -3.80 -2.31
N ILE A 168 -20.50 -4.05 -1.66
CA ILE A 168 -19.63 -2.98 -1.19
C ILE A 168 -18.43 -2.91 -2.15
N ALA A 169 -18.26 -1.74 -2.76
CA ALA A 169 -17.20 -1.45 -3.70
C ALA A 169 -15.84 -1.38 -2.99
N ASN A 170 -14.82 -1.81 -3.73
CA ASN A 170 -13.44 -1.44 -3.49
C ASN A 170 -12.83 -1.04 -4.84
N HIS A 171 -11.89 -0.10 -4.84
CA HIS A 171 -11.18 0.28 -6.06
C HIS A 171 -10.42 -0.95 -6.61
N LYS A 172 -10.70 -1.34 -7.87
CA LYS A 172 -10.28 -2.63 -8.45
C LYS A 172 -8.83 -2.59 -8.92
N VAL A 173 -8.13 -3.70 -8.74
CA VAL A 173 -6.85 -4.01 -9.39
C VAL A 173 -6.99 -5.37 -10.09
N ARG A 174 -6.67 -5.46 -11.38
CA ARG A 174 -7.06 -6.59 -12.26
C ARG A 174 -6.34 -7.92 -11.96
N PHE A 175 -5.28 -7.92 -11.16
CA PHE A 175 -4.09 -8.71 -11.49
C PHE A 175 -3.85 -10.01 -10.74
N ASP A 176 -4.86 -10.58 -10.06
CA ASP A 176 -4.62 -11.81 -9.30
C ASP A 176 -5.59 -12.96 -9.66
N PRO A 177 -5.11 -14.02 -10.34
CA PRO A 177 -5.93 -15.19 -10.68
C PRO A 177 -6.36 -16.00 -9.44
N VAL A 178 -5.66 -15.85 -8.30
CA VAL A 178 -5.93 -16.48 -6.99
C VAL A 178 -6.76 -15.56 -6.10
N VAL A 179 -6.49 -14.26 -6.14
CA VAL A 179 -7.18 -13.19 -5.41
C VAL A 179 -8.08 -12.45 -6.40
N ARG A 180 -9.12 -13.15 -6.88
CA ARG A 180 -10.16 -12.64 -7.80
C ARG A 180 -11.02 -11.57 -7.12
N LEU A 181 -10.40 -10.45 -6.80
CA LEU A 181 -10.99 -9.30 -6.16
C LEU A 181 -11.68 -8.46 -7.25
N TYR A 182 -12.99 -8.66 -7.29
CA TYR A 182 -14.07 -7.79 -7.76
C TYR A 182 -14.12 -7.42 -9.22
N ASP A 183 -15.35 -7.41 -9.70
CA ASP A 183 -15.70 -6.85 -10.97
C ASP A 183 -16.63 -5.66 -10.71
N HIS A 184 -16.22 -4.44 -11.07
CA HIS A 184 -17.16 -3.35 -11.32
C HIS A 184 -17.92 -3.56 -12.63
N GLY A 185 -17.78 -4.74 -13.24
CA GLY A 185 -18.26 -5.15 -14.56
C GLY A 185 -19.74 -5.12 -14.80
N HIS A 186 -20.52 -4.53 -13.91
CA HIS A 186 -21.92 -4.25 -14.16
C HIS A 186 -22.33 -2.81 -13.85
N PHE A 187 -21.41 -1.89 -13.52
CA PHE A 187 -21.72 -0.46 -13.45
C PHE A 187 -21.06 0.35 -14.56
N GLY A 188 -19.75 0.20 -14.80
CA GLY A 188 -19.06 0.90 -15.91
C GLY A 188 -18.55 2.31 -15.61
N ALA A 189 -18.55 2.74 -14.35
CA ALA A 189 -18.00 4.03 -13.93
C ALA A 189 -17.32 3.94 -12.55
N GLY A 190 -16.27 4.74 -12.36
CA GLY A 190 -15.59 4.94 -11.08
C GLY A 190 -16.17 6.13 -10.34
N LEU A 191 -16.47 5.94 -9.06
CA LEU A 191 -17.06 6.94 -8.18
C LEU A 191 -16.10 7.30 -7.04
N THR A 192 -16.07 8.58 -6.65
CA THR A 192 -15.41 9.06 -5.44
C THR A 192 -16.31 10.08 -4.72
N PRO A 193 -16.40 10.08 -3.38
CA PRO A 193 -17.30 10.98 -2.67
C PRO A 193 -16.76 12.41 -2.61
N LEU A 194 -17.66 13.36 -2.80
CA LEU A 194 -17.44 14.78 -2.51
C LEU A 194 -17.72 15.07 -1.02
N PRO A 195 -17.34 16.25 -0.49
CA PRO A 195 -17.55 16.60 0.92
C PRO A 195 -19.00 16.51 1.41
N ASP A 196 -19.98 16.66 0.53
CA ASP A 196 -21.41 16.53 0.84
C ASP A 196 -21.96 15.08 0.70
N SER A 197 -21.06 14.13 0.46
CA SER A 197 -21.32 12.71 0.17
C SER A 197 -22.07 12.42 -1.12
N SER A 198 -22.20 13.39 -2.03
CA SER A 198 -22.53 13.10 -3.43
C SER A 198 -21.31 12.47 -4.12
N LEU A 199 -21.51 11.80 -5.26
CA LEU A 199 -20.50 10.90 -5.82
C LEU A 199 -20.04 11.39 -7.19
N LEU A 200 -18.83 11.94 -7.25
CA LEU A 200 -18.20 12.35 -8.50
C LEU A 200 -17.86 11.12 -9.34
N VAL A 201 -18.34 11.11 -10.59
CA VAL A 201 -17.87 10.20 -11.63
C VAL A 201 -16.51 10.71 -12.09
N TYR A 202 -15.44 10.01 -11.75
CA TYR A 202 -14.08 10.38 -12.17
C TYR A 202 -13.62 9.62 -13.41
N SER A 203 -14.26 8.49 -13.73
CA SER A 203 -14.00 7.70 -14.93
C SER A 203 -15.27 6.96 -15.34
N ALA A 204 -15.50 6.81 -16.63
CA ALA A 204 -16.64 6.08 -17.18
C ALA A 204 -16.26 5.41 -18.51
N LEU A 205 -16.85 4.25 -18.80
CA LEU A 205 -16.68 3.61 -20.10
C LEU A 205 -17.22 4.50 -21.23
N PRO A 206 -16.57 4.51 -22.40
CA PRO A 206 -17.14 5.13 -23.59
C PRO A 206 -18.52 4.55 -23.89
N ASN A 207 -19.48 5.41 -24.27
CA ASN A 207 -20.87 5.02 -24.57
C ASN A 207 -21.60 4.32 -23.41
N HIS A 208 -21.30 4.72 -22.18
CA HIS A 208 -21.99 4.24 -20.99
C HIS A 208 -23.54 4.25 -21.16
N PRO A 209 -24.30 3.19 -20.82
CA PRO A 209 -25.75 3.11 -21.07
C PRO A 209 -26.59 4.22 -20.42
N LEU A 210 -26.12 4.75 -19.29
CA LEU A 210 -26.71 5.91 -18.61
C LEU A 210 -26.19 7.27 -19.12
N GLY A 211 -25.29 7.28 -20.11
CA GLY A 211 -24.62 8.48 -20.59
C GLY A 211 -23.73 9.14 -19.53
N LEU A 212 -23.13 8.36 -18.62
CA LEU A 212 -22.18 8.87 -17.63
C LEU A 212 -20.89 9.34 -18.30
N ALA A 213 -20.33 10.43 -17.80
CA ALA A 213 -19.05 10.99 -18.19
C ALA A 213 -18.31 11.55 -16.96
N PRO A 214 -16.97 11.68 -17.02
CA PRO A 214 -16.21 12.41 -16.01
C PRO A 214 -16.83 13.77 -15.68
N GLY A 215 -16.97 14.08 -14.40
CA GLY A 215 -17.61 15.31 -13.91
C GLY A 215 -19.10 15.19 -13.57
N ASP A 216 -19.79 14.14 -14.02
CA ASP A 216 -21.15 13.88 -13.54
C ASP A 216 -21.17 13.54 -12.05
N ILE A 217 -22.31 13.73 -11.39
CA ILE A 217 -22.48 13.41 -9.97
C ILE A 217 -23.65 12.42 -9.82
N VAL A 218 -23.39 11.26 -9.23
CA VAL A 218 -24.43 10.33 -8.78
C VAL A 218 -24.94 10.78 -7.41
N LEU A 219 -26.24 11.07 -7.33
CA LEU A 219 -26.88 11.59 -6.11
C LEU A 219 -27.47 10.46 -5.26
N GLY A 220 -28.07 9.47 -5.91
CA GLY A 220 -28.84 8.43 -5.24
C GLY A 220 -29.71 7.64 -6.18
N TYR A 221 -30.75 7.02 -5.60
CA TYR A 221 -31.71 6.20 -6.32
C TYR A 221 -33.13 6.56 -5.89
N ASP A 222 -34.08 6.47 -6.81
CA ASP A 222 -35.49 6.69 -6.55
C ASP A 222 -35.80 8.02 -5.83
N ASN A 223 -35.05 9.09 -6.16
CA ASN A 223 -35.08 10.42 -5.52
C ASN A 223 -34.62 10.46 -4.06
N ILE A 224 -33.88 9.44 -3.61
CA ILE A 224 -33.36 9.35 -2.25
C ILE A 224 -31.82 9.31 -2.32
N PRO A 225 -31.12 10.23 -1.62
CA PRO A 225 -29.67 10.24 -1.58
C PRO A 225 -29.08 8.88 -1.18
N TRP A 226 -28.05 8.42 -1.89
CA TRP A 226 -27.42 7.13 -1.59
C TRP A 226 -26.95 7.02 -0.14
N LYS A 227 -26.44 8.13 0.42
CA LYS A 227 -25.98 8.21 1.82
C LYS A 227 -27.06 7.89 2.87
N ILE A 228 -28.33 7.95 2.48
CA ILE A 228 -29.48 7.53 3.29
C ILE A 228 -29.82 6.07 2.98
N LEU A 229 -29.94 5.74 1.69
CA LEU A 229 -30.34 4.41 1.24
C LEU A 229 -29.45 3.28 1.76
N TYR A 230 -28.12 3.42 1.70
CA TYR A 230 -27.26 2.33 2.18
C TYR A 230 -27.47 2.05 3.67
N LYS A 231 -27.77 3.08 4.48
CA LYS A 231 -28.09 2.92 5.91
C LYS A 231 -29.42 2.20 6.11
N GLU A 232 -30.41 2.45 5.25
CA GLU A 232 -31.68 1.74 5.26
C GLU A 232 -31.50 0.26 4.90
N LEU A 233 -30.71 -0.03 3.86
CA LEU A 233 -30.37 -1.39 3.45
C LEU A 233 -29.66 -2.15 4.58
N LEU A 234 -28.72 -1.49 5.25
CA LEU A 234 -28.08 -2.04 6.44
C LEU A 234 -29.11 -2.28 7.55
N SER A 235 -29.98 -1.31 7.86
CA SER A 235 -31.02 -1.51 8.88
C SER A 235 -31.95 -2.69 8.58
N ALA A 236 -32.18 -2.98 7.30
CA ALA A 236 -32.99 -4.11 6.81
C ALA A 236 -32.25 -5.46 6.88
N GLN A 237 -30.97 -5.47 7.24
CA GLN A 237 -30.11 -6.65 7.36
C GLN A 237 -29.89 -7.35 6.01
N LEU A 238 -29.69 -6.57 4.94
CA LEU A 238 -29.28 -7.15 3.66
C LEU A 238 -27.96 -7.93 3.87
N PRO A 239 -27.87 -9.18 3.38
CA PRO A 239 -26.59 -9.85 3.27
C PRO A 239 -25.65 -9.06 2.36
N VAL A 240 -24.36 -9.17 2.66
CA VAL A 240 -23.30 -8.53 1.89
C VAL A 240 -22.71 -9.54 0.91
N HIS A 241 -22.41 -9.09 -0.30
CA HIS A 241 -21.74 -9.89 -1.30
C HIS A 241 -20.31 -10.23 -0.84
N GLN A 242 -19.91 -11.50 -0.93
CA GLN A 242 -18.69 -12.07 -0.30
C GLN A 242 -17.41 -11.38 -0.75
N ARG A 243 -17.45 -10.88 -1.97
CA ARG A 243 -16.47 -9.93 -2.43
C ARG A 243 -17.05 -8.61 -1.99
N SER A 244 -16.70 -8.13 -0.79
CA SER A 244 -16.88 -6.76 -0.31
C SER A 244 -15.74 -6.45 0.67
N PHE A 245 -15.05 -5.32 0.50
CA PHE A 245 -14.19 -4.74 1.54
C PHE A 245 -14.87 -3.45 1.99
N TRP A 246 -15.06 -3.29 3.28
CA TRP A 246 -15.81 -2.18 3.87
C TRP A 246 -14.89 -1.27 4.69
N GLY A 247 -13.62 -1.17 4.31
CA GLY A 247 -12.63 -0.44 5.10
C GLY A 247 -12.38 -1.08 6.48
N SER A 248 -11.44 -0.49 7.21
CA SER A 248 -11.14 -0.89 8.58
C SER A 248 -11.10 0.27 9.58
N SER A 249 -11.71 1.41 9.26
CA SER A 249 -11.93 2.57 10.15
C SER A 249 -13.29 3.20 9.82
N GLU A 250 -13.84 4.05 10.69
CA GLU A 250 -15.14 4.71 10.40
C GLU A 250 -15.11 5.50 9.09
N ARG A 251 -14.01 6.23 8.84
CA ARG A 251 -13.81 7.01 7.62
C ARG A 251 -13.75 6.12 6.38
N SER A 252 -12.93 5.06 6.39
CA SER A 252 -12.81 4.15 5.24
C SER A 252 -14.07 3.30 5.02
N PHE A 253 -14.76 2.91 6.09
CA PHE A 253 -16.08 2.27 6.01
C PHE A 253 -17.12 3.19 5.38
N HIS A 254 -17.18 4.44 5.82
CA HIS A 254 -18.09 5.39 5.21
C HIS A 254 -17.75 5.64 3.73
N TYR A 255 -16.46 5.81 3.41
CA TYR A 255 -15.98 6.01 2.05
C TYR A 255 -16.37 4.84 1.13
N THR A 256 -16.05 3.60 1.52
CA THR A 256 -16.38 2.40 0.75
C THR A 256 -17.89 2.23 0.56
N MET A 257 -18.69 2.47 1.61
CA MET A 257 -20.15 2.49 1.48
C MET A 257 -20.65 3.53 0.48
N LEU A 258 -20.07 4.73 0.45
CA LEU A 258 -20.45 5.78 -0.50
C LEU A 258 -20.12 5.40 -1.95
N ILE A 259 -18.89 4.96 -2.24
CA ILE A 259 -18.50 4.57 -3.61
C ILE A 259 -19.23 3.31 -4.11
N SER A 260 -19.88 2.57 -3.22
CA SER A 260 -20.70 1.40 -3.55
C SER A 260 -21.98 1.71 -4.30
N ALA A 261 -22.39 2.99 -4.42
CA ALA A 261 -23.66 3.34 -5.06
C ALA A 261 -23.82 2.68 -6.43
N GLY A 262 -22.79 2.77 -7.28
CA GLY A 262 -22.82 2.23 -8.64
C GLY A 262 -23.07 0.72 -8.70
N LEU A 263 -22.62 -0.06 -7.71
CA LEU A 263 -22.71 -1.52 -7.72
C LEU A 263 -24.05 -2.06 -7.19
N ASN A 264 -24.95 -1.17 -6.77
CA ASN A 264 -26.22 -1.55 -6.15
C ASN A 264 -27.44 -1.17 -6.99
N TRP A 265 -27.26 -0.85 -8.27
CA TRP A 265 -28.35 -0.48 -9.17
C TRP A 265 -29.44 -1.56 -9.27
N HIS A 266 -29.11 -2.84 -9.07
CA HIS A 266 -30.06 -3.97 -9.11
C HIS A 266 -31.09 -3.92 -7.98
N LEU A 267 -30.88 -3.11 -6.96
CA LEU A 267 -31.80 -2.93 -5.83
C LEU A 267 -32.84 -1.83 -6.06
N PHE A 268 -32.72 -1.04 -7.13
CA PHE A 268 -33.50 0.18 -7.36
C PHE A 268 -34.01 0.27 -8.79
N ASP A 269 -35.01 1.12 -9.04
CA ASP A 269 -35.63 1.25 -10.36
C ASP A 269 -35.08 2.44 -11.16
N THR A 270 -34.70 3.51 -10.47
CA THR A 270 -34.12 4.71 -11.07
C THR A 270 -32.87 5.18 -10.34
N ILE A 271 -31.90 5.72 -11.09
CA ILE A 271 -30.70 6.38 -10.57
C ILE A 271 -30.76 7.88 -10.88
N ASP A 272 -30.35 8.69 -9.91
CA ASP A 272 -30.38 10.14 -9.97
C ASP A 272 -28.98 10.68 -10.29
N ILE A 273 -28.83 11.37 -11.42
CA ILE A 273 -27.54 11.85 -11.95
C ILE A 273 -27.62 13.34 -12.25
N LEU A 274 -26.74 14.14 -11.64
CA LEU A 274 -26.53 15.53 -11.99
C LEU A 274 -25.46 15.63 -13.09
N LYS A 275 -25.87 16.09 -14.27
CA LYS A 275 -24.99 16.21 -15.44
C LYS A 275 -24.05 17.40 -15.33
N TYR A 276 -22.76 17.21 -15.65
CA TYR A 276 -21.77 18.29 -15.63
C TYR A 276 -22.09 19.41 -16.62
N ASN A 277 -22.33 19.04 -17.88
CA ASN A 277 -22.42 19.97 -19.00
C ASN A 277 -23.72 20.78 -19.05
N THR A 278 -24.82 20.26 -18.52
CA THR A 278 -26.12 20.95 -18.55
C THR A 278 -26.60 21.42 -17.17
N ALA A 279 -25.99 20.93 -16.09
CA ALA A 279 -26.47 21.10 -14.72
C ALA A 279 -27.89 20.53 -14.45
N ASP A 280 -28.41 19.70 -15.35
CA ASP A 280 -29.69 19.02 -15.15
C ASP A 280 -29.53 17.79 -14.25
N THR A 281 -30.53 17.56 -13.39
CA THR A 281 -30.69 16.27 -12.71
C THR A 281 -31.58 15.37 -13.55
N LEU A 282 -31.04 14.22 -13.96
CA LEU A 282 -31.75 13.18 -14.69
C LEU A 282 -32.14 12.04 -13.76
N HIS A 283 -33.31 11.47 -13.99
CA HIS A 283 -33.83 10.29 -13.29
C HIS A 283 -33.94 9.14 -14.29
N LEU A 284 -32.90 8.30 -14.36
CA LEU A 284 -32.74 7.31 -15.42
C LEU A 284 -33.08 5.91 -14.93
N SER A 285 -33.73 5.10 -15.76
CA SER A 285 -34.04 3.70 -15.43
C SER A 285 -32.76 2.89 -15.25
N THR A 286 -32.63 2.13 -14.16
CA THR A 286 -31.52 1.19 -13.94
C THR A 286 -31.62 -0.05 -14.83
N SER A 287 -32.80 -0.31 -15.44
CA SER A 287 -33.02 -1.46 -16.31
C SER A 287 -32.07 -1.52 -17.52
N VAL A 288 -31.51 -0.38 -17.93
CA VAL A 288 -30.55 -0.31 -19.05
C VAL A 288 -29.20 -0.95 -18.71
N LEU A 289 -28.89 -1.11 -17.41
CA LEU A 289 -27.66 -1.76 -16.92
C LEU A 289 -27.81 -3.30 -16.86
N GLN A 290 -29.03 -3.82 -16.95
CA GLN A 290 -29.28 -5.25 -16.85
C GLN A 290 -28.63 -6.02 -18.01
N GLY A 291 -27.77 -6.99 -17.67
CA GLY A 291 -27.11 -7.88 -18.62
C GLY A 291 -25.98 -7.22 -19.41
N GLN A 292 -25.56 -6.01 -19.04
CA GLN A 292 -24.39 -5.35 -19.63
C GLN A 292 -23.10 -5.91 -19.01
N ASP A 293 -22.05 -6.06 -19.83
CA ASP A 293 -20.67 -6.24 -19.37
C ASP A 293 -19.98 -4.88 -19.46
N MET A 294 -19.75 -4.27 -18.31
CA MET A 294 -19.25 -2.92 -18.15
C MET A 294 -18.00 -2.92 -17.27
N THR A 295 -17.05 -3.80 -17.60
CA THR A 295 -15.80 -3.92 -16.86
C THR A 295 -14.96 -2.65 -16.96
N LEU A 296 -14.80 -1.95 -15.85
CA LEU A 296 -13.93 -0.78 -15.69
C LEU A 296 -13.02 -0.96 -14.46
N TYR A 297 -11.76 -0.54 -14.57
CA TYR A 297 -10.81 -0.49 -13.46
C TYR A 297 -10.89 0.87 -12.78
N SER A 298 -11.68 0.93 -11.73
CA SER A 298 -11.86 2.15 -10.94
C SER A 298 -10.82 2.19 -9.84
N THR A 299 -9.64 2.75 -10.09
CA THR A 299 -8.48 2.79 -9.17
C THR A 299 -8.35 4.07 -8.34
N LEU A 300 -9.24 5.05 -8.50
CA LEU A 300 -9.06 6.45 -8.07
C LEU A 300 -7.87 7.18 -8.71
N GLN A 301 -7.15 6.53 -9.63
CA GLN A 301 -6.01 7.09 -10.33
C GLN A 301 -6.45 7.55 -11.72
N LEU A 302 -6.06 8.75 -12.12
CA LEU A 302 -6.22 9.23 -13.50
C LEU A 302 -4.89 9.10 -14.27
N PRO A 303 -4.91 8.98 -15.61
CA PRO A 303 -3.69 8.89 -16.39
C PRO A 303 -2.74 10.07 -16.11
N VAL A 304 -1.48 9.75 -15.81
CA VAL A 304 -0.42 10.75 -15.60
C VAL A 304 0.42 10.82 -16.88
N PRO A 305 0.55 11.99 -17.53
CA PRO A 305 1.37 12.15 -18.74
C PRO A 305 2.81 11.63 -18.53
N GLY A 306 3.36 10.92 -19.51
CA GLY A 306 4.70 10.32 -19.46
C GLY A 306 4.80 9.00 -18.68
N VAL A 307 3.77 8.63 -17.92
CA VAL A 307 3.81 7.44 -17.04
C VAL A 307 2.78 6.42 -17.50
N PRO A 308 3.20 5.23 -17.96
CA PRO A 308 2.26 4.18 -18.33
C PRO A 308 1.48 3.72 -17.10
N MET A 309 0.15 3.72 -17.18
CA MET A 309 -0.67 3.02 -16.18
C MET A 309 -0.43 1.51 -16.23
N PRO A 310 -0.49 0.80 -15.09
CA PRO A 310 -0.25 -0.65 -15.05
C PRO A 310 -1.18 -1.41 -16.01
N GLN A 311 -0.60 -2.23 -16.89
CA GLN A 311 -1.32 -3.09 -17.82
C GLN A 311 -1.68 -4.46 -17.21
N ASP A 312 -2.38 -5.30 -17.98
CA ASP A 312 -3.06 -6.56 -17.63
C ASP A 312 -2.35 -7.59 -16.72
N ASP A 313 -1.03 -7.53 -16.58
CA ASP A 313 -0.18 -8.39 -15.74
C ASP A 313 0.83 -7.61 -14.88
N GLU A 314 0.85 -6.29 -14.99
CA GLU A 314 1.78 -5.40 -14.31
C GLU A 314 1.21 -4.95 -12.95
N LEU A 315 1.85 -5.36 -11.85
CA LEU A 315 1.52 -4.88 -10.51
C LEU A 315 2.19 -3.56 -10.16
N VAL A 316 3.23 -3.21 -10.91
CA VAL A 316 4.02 -2.00 -10.75
C VAL A 316 4.32 -1.48 -12.15
N SER A 317 4.09 -0.20 -12.38
CA SER A 317 4.54 0.52 -13.57
C SER A 317 5.15 1.86 -13.14
N TRP A 318 6.05 2.39 -13.96
CA TRP A 318 6.76 3.62 -13.62
C TRP A 318 7.18 4.40 -14.86
N GLY A 319 7.55 5.66 -14.65
CA GLY A 319 8.02 6.56 -15.70
C GLY A 319 8.39 7.92 -15.13
N ILE A 320 8.74 8.85 -16.02
CA ILE A 320 8.93 10.26 -15.68
C ILE A 320 7.68 11.02 -16.08
N VAL A 321 7.19 11.89 -15.21
CA VAL A 321 6.04 12.75 -15.53
C VAL A 321 6.44 13.77 -16.60
N ASP A 322 5.69 13.82 -17.71
CA ASP A 322 6.04 14.65 -18.87
C ASP A 322 6.29 16.11 -18.48
N GLY A 323 7.39 16.69 -19.00
CA GLY A 323 7.76 18.08 -18.73
C GLY A 323 8.35 18.33 -17.35
N THR A 324 8.62 17.28 -16.57
CA THR A 324 9.24 17.36 -15.25
C THR A 324 10.46 16.45 -15.15
N GLN A 325 11.13 16.46 -14.00
CA GLN A 325 12.13 15.47 -13.59
C GLN A 325 11.59 14.63 -12.43
N VAL A 326 10.27 14.43 -12.33
CA VAL A 326 9.68 13.67 -11.23
C VAL A 326 9.41 12.25 -11.69
N GLY A 327 9.99 11.29 -10.99
CA GLY A 327 9.68 9.88 -11.19
C GLY A 327 8.33 9.53 -10.58
N TYR A 328 7.57 8.66 -11.22
CA TYR A 328 6.28 8.20 -10.73
C TYR A 328 6.23 6.69 -10.74
N ILE A 329 5.73 6.09 -9.65
CA ILE A 329 5.58 4.65 -9.49
C ILE A 329 4.13 4.35 -9.10
N TYR A 330 3.39 3.69 -9.99
CA TYR A 330 2.13 3.04 -9.64
C TYR A 330 2.44 1.72 -8.93
N VAL A 331 1.90 1.51 -7.74
CA VAL A 331 1.97 0.20 -7.07
C VAL A 331 0.55 -0.32 -6.89
N ALA A 332 0.09 -1.09 -7.87
CA ALA A 332 -1.28 -1.54 -7.94
C ALA A 332 -1.61 -2.60 -6.86
N SER A 333 -0.69 -3.49 -6.53
CA SER A 333 -0.92 -4.50 -5.47
C SER A 333 0.40 -5.10 -4.98
N TRP A 334 0.41 -5.59 -3.73
CA TRP A 334 1.51 -6.36 -3.15
C TRP A 334 1.31 -7.88 -3.30
N SER A 335 0.57 -8.31 -4.32
CA SER A 335 0.20 -9.73 -4.49
C SER A 335 1.42 -10.66 -4.57
N PRO A 336 1.32 -11.87 -3.95
CA PRO A 336 2.33 -12.94 -4.04
C PRO A 336 2.64 -13.44 -5.45
N PHE A 337 1.66 -13.33 -6.34
CA PHE A 337 1.58 -14.17 -7.54
C PHE A 337 2.10 -13.46 -8.80
N SER A 338 2.58 -12.23 -8.65
CA SER A 338 3.30 -11.47 -9.66
C SER A 338 4.45 -10.73 -8.98
N PRO A 339 5.57 -10.44 -9.68
CA PRO A 339 6.80 -9.96 -9.06
C PRO A 339 6.72 -8.48 -8.63
N ALA A 340 5.68 -8.07 -7.89
CA ALA A 340 5.52 -6.69 -7.40
C ALA A 340 6.74 -6.20 -6.62
N SER A 341 7.36 -7.08 -5.82
CA SER A 341 8.56 -6.74 -5.06
C SER A 341 9.75 -6.41 -5.96
N ASP A 342 9.99 -7.22 -7.00
CA ASP A 342 11.07 -6.97 -7.95
C ASP A 342 10.74 -5.77 -8.83
N GLY A 343 9.50 -5.64 -9.30
CA GLY A 343 9.04 -4.51 -10.09
C GLY A 343 9.18 -3.17 -9.35
N PHE A 344 8.80 -3.12 -8.07
CA PHE A 344 8.98 -1.93 -7.24
C PHE A 344 10.46 -1.63 -7.01
N SER A 345 11.26 -2.64 -6.69
CA SER A 345 12.71 -2.48 -6.53
C SER A 345 13.39 -1.98 -7.80
N SER A 346 12.99 -2.49 -8.97
CA SER A 346 13.49 -2.07 -10.28
C SER A 346 13.04 -0.66 -10.63
N ALA A 347 11.79 -0.30 -10.35
CA ALA A 347 11.29 1.06 -10.56
C ALA A 347 12.12 2.09 -9.79
N VAL A 348 12.34 1.85 -8.50
CA VAL A 348 13.20 2.71 -7.65
C VAL A 348 14.62 2.77 -8.23
N ASN A 349 15.24 1.62 -8.51
CA ASN A 349 16.61 1.57 -9.01
C ASN A 349 16.78 2.33 -10.33
N ILE A 350 15.87 2.12 -11.28
CA ILE A 350 15.93 2.75 -12.61
C ILE A 350 15.71 4.26 -12.48
N LEU A 351 14.69 4.70 -11.74
CA LEU A 351 14.41 6.13 -11.56
C LEU A 351 15.53 6.86 -10.79
N MET A 352 16.22 6.15 -9.90
CA MET A 352 17.36 6.69 -9.15
C MET A 352 18.64 6.78 -9.99
N ASN A 353 18.96 5.75 -10.79
CA ASN A 353 20.30 5.62 -11.40
C ASN A 353 20.33 5.93 -12.91
N ASP A 354 19.22 5.78 -13.61
CA ASP A 354 19.16 5.95 -15.08
C ASP A 354 18.58 7.32 -15.49
N TYR A 355 18.03 8.07 -14.53
CA TYR A 355 17.39 9.37 -14.75
C TYR A 355 17.87 10.40 -13.72
N GLU A 356 18.02 11.65 -14.17
CA GLU A 356 18.09 12.79 -13.27
C GLU A 356 16.67 13.06 -12.74
N THR A 357 16.43 12.70 -11.48
CA THR A 357 15.15 12.95 -10.83
C THR A 357 15.26 14.02 -9.75
N SER A 358 14.20 14.80 -9.59
CA SER A 358 14.04 15.84 -8.57
C SER A 358 13.16 15.39 -7.39
N GLY A 359 12.64 14.17 -7.46
CA GLY A 359 11.77 13.53 -6.48
C GLY A 359 11.01 12.35 -7.09
N LEU A 360 10.39 11.55 -6.24
CA LEU A 360 9.52 10.44 -6.64
C LEU A 360 8.10 10.61 -6.09
N ILE A 361 7.13 10.15 -6.86
CA ILE A 361 5.75 9.92 -6.42
C ILE A 361 5.50 8.41 -6.37
N ILE A 362 5.07 7.89 -5.23
CA ILE A 362 4.66 6.49 -5.05
C ILE A 362 3.16 6.45 -4.79
N ASP A 363 2.40 5.84 -5.70
CA ASP A 363 0.94 5.84 -5.64
C ASP A 363 0.38 4.49 -5.16
N TYR A 364 -0.13 4.49 -3.93
CA TYR A 364 -0.79 3.37 -3.26
C TYR A 364 -2.33 3.49 -3.23
N ARG A 365 -2.92 4.50 -3.87
CA ARG A 365 -4.36 4.83 -3.69
C ARG A 365 -5.28 3.66 -3.98
N SER A 366 -4.93 2.80 -4.95
CA SER A 366 -5.73 1.62 -5.32
C SER A 366 -5.23 0.31 -4.72
N ASN A 367 -4.18 0.32 -3.88
CA ASN A 367 -3.46 -0.90 -3.50
C ASN A 367 -4.20 -1.67 -2.40
N PRO A 368 -4.75 -2.88 -2.68
CA PRO A 368 -5.52 -3.64 -1.71
C PRO A 368 -4.64 -4.43 -0.72
N GLY A 369 -3.32 -4.34 -0.84
CA GLY A 369 -2.34 -5.08 -0.06
C GLY A 369 -1.86 -6.37 -0.73
N GLY A 370 -1.53 -7.37 0.09
CA GLY A 370 -0.81 -8.58 -0.34
C GLY A 370 0.22 -9.01 0.70
N PHE A 371 1.46 -9.26 0.30
CA PHE A 371 2.54 -9.57 1.24
C PHE A 371 3.14 -8.33 1.87
N LEU A 372 3.38 -8.41 3.17
CA LEU A 372 3.87 -7.29 3.98
C LEU A 372 5.32 -6.93 3.68
N ASP A 373 6.14 -7.91 3.31
CA ASP A 373 7.56 -7.76 2.94
C ASP A 373 7.79 -7.41 1.47
N ALA A 374 6.73 -7.29 0.66
CA ALA A 374 6.86 -7.05 -0.77
C ALA A 374 7.59 -5.72 -1.10
N ALA A 375 7.45 -4.69 -0.27
CA ALA A 375 8.12 -3.41 -0.45
C ALA A 375 9.60 -3.43 -0.04
N ASP A 376 10.07 -4.45 0.69
CA ASP A 376 11.36 -4.41 1.40
C ASP A 376 12.53 -4.11 0.47
N LYS A 377 12.62 -4.79 -0.69
CA LYS A 377 13.72 -4.59 -1.65
C LYS A 377 13.81 -3.15 -2.17
N GLY A 378 12.67 -2.52 -2.45
CA GLY A 378 12.63 -1.13 -2.87
C GLY A 378 12.95 -0.18 -1.70
N TYR A 379 12.40 -0.45 -0.52
CA TYR A 379 12.65 0.38 0.67
C TYR A 379 14.12 0.36 1.12
N ARG A 380 14.88 -0.71 0.89
CA ARG A 380 16.33 -0.70 1.13
C ARG A 380 17.04 0.45 0.41
N GLN A 381 16.61 0.78 -0.80
CA GLN A 381 17.20 1.86 -1.61
C GLN A 381 16.65 3.24 -1.23
N LEU A 382 15.51 3.28 -0.54
CA LEU A 382 14.90 4.53 -0.08
C LEU A 382 15.34 4.91 1.33
N PHE A 383 15.80 3.98 2.18
CA PHE A 383 16.24 4.26 3.54
C PHE A 383 17.76 4.04 3.69
N ASN A 384 18.42 4.97 4.36
CA ASN A 384 19.85 4.93 4.70
C ASN A 384 20.15 4.25 6.05
N ALA A 385 19.12 4.00 6.86
CA ALA A 385 19.19 3.30 8.13
C ALA A 385 18.23 2.11 8.15
N ASP A 386 18.44 1.21 9.10
CA ASP A 386 17.59 0.03 9.28
C ASP A 386 16.14 0.44 9.56
N ILE A 387 15.22 -0.08 8.76
CA ILE A 387 13.78 0.16 8.92
C ILE A 387 13.26 -0.77 10.00
N ASN A 388 13.01 -0.24 11.19
CA ASN A 388 12.48 -1.00 12.34
C ASN A 388 11.44 -0.18 13.14
N PHE A 389 10.58 0.57 12.45
CA PHE A 389 9.63 1.48 13.10
C PHE A 389 8.36 0.80 13.61
N VAL A 390 7.99 -0.35 13.04
CA VAL A 390 6.69 -1.00 13.29
C VAL A 390 6.83 -2.48 13.55
N ASN A 391 5.96 -3.03 14.38
CA ASN A 391 5.84 -4.45 14.63
C ASN A 391 4.37 -4.82 14.87
N MET A 392 4.07 -6.08 15.16
CA MET A 392 2.72 -6.57 15.41
C MET A 392 2.56 -7.13 16.81
N ALA A 393 1.34 -7.03 17.34
CA ALA A 393 0.94 -7.65 18.59
C ALA A 393 -0.24 -8.60 18.38
N VAL A 394 -0.39 -9.56 19.28
CA VAL A 394 -1.48 -10.55 19.32
C VAL A 394 -2.23 -10.43 20.65
N ARG A 395 -3.46 -10.98 20.70
CA ARG A 395 -4.24 -11.10 21.93
C ARG A 395 -3.44 -11.82 23.01
N ALA A 396 -3.18 -11.15 24.14
CA ALA A 396 -2.41 -11.70 25.26
C ALA A 396 -3.30 -12.50 26.24
N ASP A 397 -4.54 -12.05 26.43
CA ASP A 397 -5.50 -12.64 27.36
C ASP A 397 -6.88 -12.77 26.66
N PRO A 398 -7.42 -13.99 26.48
CA PRO A 398 -8.74 -14.20 25.88
C PRO A 398 -9.90 -13.62 26.68
N GLN A 399 -9.71 -13.25 27.95
CA GLN A 399 -10.71 -12.61 28.79
C GLN A 399 -10.61 -11.08 28.80
N ASN A 400 -9.54 -10.51 28.23
CA ASN A 400 -9.33 -9.07 28.14
C ASN A 400 -9.13 -8.64 26.68
N ARG A 401 -10.21 -8.10 26.08
CA ARG A 401 -10.26 -7.61 24.70
C ARG A 401 -9.27 -6.47 24.40
N LEU A 402 -8.64 -5.85 25.39
CA LEU A 402 -7.67 -4.77 25.18
C LEU A 402 -6.22 -5.21 25.45
N ALA A 403 -6.00 -6.37 26.05
CA ALA A 403 -4.66 -6.87 26.32
C ALA A 403 -4.00 -7.42 25.04
N LEU A 404 -2.91 -6.80 24.61
CA LEU A 404 -2.08 -7.22 23.49
C LEU A 404 -0.64 -7.44 23.96
N THR A 405 0.08 -8.36 23.31
CA THR A 405 1.51 -8.60 23.55
C THR A 405 2.26 -8.64 22.21
N PRO A 406 3.48 -8.08 22.13
CA PRO A 406 4.32 -8.17 20.93
C PRO A 406 4.50 -9.60 20.44
N VAL A 407 4.52 -9.71 19.12
CA VAL A 407 4.90 -10.93 18.40
C VAL A 407 6.42 -11.05 18.41
N LEU A 408 6.93 -12.24 18.68
CA LEU A 408 8.38 -12.44 18.71
C LEU A 408 8.96 -12.51 17.29
N PRO A 409 10.20 -12.03 17.08
CA PRO A 409 10.92 -12.21 15.82
C PRO A 409 10.94 -13.69 15.39
N GLY A 410 10.58 -13.97 14.13
CA GLY A 410 10.52 -15.34 13.58
C GLY A 410 9.18 -16.06 13.76
N GLU A 411 8.25 -15.51 14.55
CA GLU A 411 6.84 -15.91 14.46
C GLU A 411 6.21 -15.35 13.18
N CYS A 412 5.06 -15.88 12.77
CA CYS A 412 4.38 -15.40 11.55
C CYS A 412 4.09 -13.89 11.67
N CYS A 413 4.49 -13.09 10.67
CA CYS A 413 4.49 -11.62 10.71
C CYS A 413 5.30 -10.95 11.84
N GLY A 414 6.23 -11.68 12.48
CA GLY A 414 7.29 -11.10 13.28
C GLY A 414 8.42 -10.65 12.36
N PHE A 415 8.47 -9.35 12.04
CA PHE A 415 9.39 -8.81 11.05
C PHE A 415 10.81 -8.66 11.57
N GLN A 416 11.76 -8.75 10.64
CA GLN A 416 13.14 -8.33 10.86
C GLN A 416 13.31 -6.88 10.38
N PRO A 417 14.25 -6.12 10.95
CA PRO A 417 14.67 -4.86 10.39
C PRO A 417 15.05 -5.02 8.91
N VAL A 418 14.63 -4.09 8.06
CA VAL A 418 15.08 -4.05 6.67
C VAL A 418 16.34 -3.19 6.63
N PRO A 419 17.49 -3.73 6.20
CA PRO A 419 18.74 -2.98 6.23
C PRO A 419 18.69 -1.82 5.23
N GLY A 420 19.15 -0.64 5.63
CA GLY A 420 19.32 0.47 4.70
C GLY A 420 20.46 0.23 3.70
N ASP A 421 20.38 0.85 2.52
CA ASP A 421 21.45 0.87 1.52
C ASP A 421 22.22 2.21 1.60
N PRO A 422 23.57 2.21 1.61
CA PRO A 422 24.34 3.44 1.49
C PRO A 422 24.16 4.17 0.14
N ASN A 423 23.68 3.49 -0.91
CA ASN A 423 23.26 4.12 -2.16
C ASN A 423 21.79 4.54 -2.06
N LEU A 424 21.58 5.67 -1.38
CA LEU A 424 20.28 6.21 -0.99
C LEU A 424 19.64 7.06 -2.12
N TYR A 425 18.31 6.97 -2.24
CA TYR A 425 17.52 8.03 -2.85
C TYR A 425 17.21 9.14 -1.83
N ASP A 426 17.91 10.25 -1.90
CA ASP A 426 17.92 11.34 -0.90
C ASP A 426 17.04 12.54 -1.26
N ARG A 427 16.22 12.38 -2.29
CA ARG A 427 15.32 13.41 -2.81
C ARG A 427 13.88 13.20 -2.30
N PRO A 428 12.96 14.16 -2.50
CA PRO A 428 11.60 14.14 -1.96
C PRO A 428 10.80 12.92 -2.41
N LEU A 429 10.04 12.33 -1.48
CA LEU A 429 9.16 11.19 -1.73
C LEU A 429 7.71 11.57 -1.44
N ALA A 430 6.90 11.81 -2.46
CA ALA A 430 5.46 11.97 -2.27
C ALA A 430 4.78 10.61 -2.29
N VAL A 431 3.94 10.33 -1.30
CA VAL A 431 3.22 9.04 -1.19
C VAL A 431 1.73 9.31 -1.24
N LEU A 432 1.06 8.78 -2.27
CA LEU A 432 -0.37 9.02 -2.49
C LEU A 432 -1.17 7.85 -1.92
N ILE A 433 -2.09 8.14 -1.00
CA ILE A 433 -2.92 7.14 -0.33
C ILE A 433 -4.40 7.51 -0.39
N SER A 434 -5.27 6.52 -0.18
CA SER A 434 -6.71 6.73 -0.12
C SER A 434 -7.36 5.75 0.85
N PRO A 435 -8.66 5.90 1.17
CA PRO A 435 -9.34 4.98 2.07
C PRO A 435 -9.51 3.56 1.51
N THR A 436 -9.07 3.31 0.27
CA THR A 436 -8.96 1.96 -0.32
C THR A 436 -7.54 1.40 -0.37
N THR A 437 -6.51 2.18 -0.01
CA THR A 437 -5.21 1.64 0.36
C THR A 437 -5.43 0.72 1.55
N PHE A 438 -5.09 -0.57 1.46
CA PHE A 438 -5.57 -1.58 2.41
C PHE A 438 -4.50 -2.64 2.74
N SER A 439 -4.59 -3.25 3.93
CA SER A 439 -3.81 -4.42 4.34
C SER A 439 -2.29 -4.19 4.28
N ALA A 440 -1.54 -4.98 3.51
CA ALA A 440 -0.09 -4.76 3.36
C ALA A 440 0.27 -3.37 2.80
N ALA A 441 -0.64 -2.72 2.07
CA ALA A 441 -0.43 -1.35 1.64
C ALA A 441 -0.56 -0.37 2.82
N ASP A 442 -1.46 -0.62 3.77
CA ASP A 442 -1.54 0.15 5.02
C ASP A 442 -0.23 0.05 5.81
N TYR A 443 0.28 -1.19 5.96
CA TYR A 443 1.54 -1.47 6.64
C TYR A 443 2.73 -0.74 6.01
N ASN A 444 2.87 -0.85 4.69
CA ASN A 444 3.99 -0.23 3.97
C ASN A 444 3.87 1.31 3.93
N THR A 445 2.65 1.85 3.85
CA THR A 445 2.39 3.29 4.02
C THR A 445 2.85 3.80 5.39
N LEU A 446 2.54 3.07 6.47
CA LEU A 446 3.01 3.44 7.81
C LEU A 446 4.53 3.40 7.93
N ARG A 447 5.20 2.44 7.28
CA ARG A 447 6.66 2.36 7.28
C ARG A 447 7.31 3.52 6.55
N ILE A 448 6.86 3.83 5.34
CA ILE A 448 7.45 4.92 4.54
C ILE A 448 7.14 6.30 5.14
N LYS A 449 6.12 6.43 6.00
CA LYS A 449 5.87 7.66 6.78
C LYS A 449 7.05 8.09 7.65
N TYR A 450 7.86 7.14 8.12
CA TYR A 450 9.06 7.44 8.91
C TYR A 450 10.28 7.82 8.06
N HIS A 451 10.13 7.87 6.73
CA HIS A 451 11.19 8.38 5.88
C HIS A 451 11.27 9.91 6.00
N PRO A 452 12.46 10.50 6.25
CA PRO A 452 12.61 11.94 6.52
C PRO A 452 12.24 12.84 5.33
N MET A 453 12.31 12.29 4.11
CA MET A 453 11.91 12.99 2.88
C MET A 453 10.51 12.60 2.38
N ALA A 454 9.77 11.76 3.11
CA ALA A 454 8.42 11.39 2.70
C ALA A 454 7.39 12.43 3.12
N ARG A 455 6.39 12.62 2.25
CA ARG A 455 5.17 13.38 2.55
C ARG A 455 3.96 12.65 1.98
N MET A 456 2.92 12.52 2.79
CA MET A 456 1.68 11.82 2.47
C MET A 456 0.64 12.77 1.88
N PHE A 457 0.00 12.35 0.78
CA PHE A 457 -1.06 13.08 0.10
C PHE A 457 -2.30 12.21 -0.10
N GLY A 458 -3.48 12.82 -0.12
CA GLY A 458 -4.74 12.13 -0.41
C GLY A 458 -5.66 12.09 0.80
N LEU A 459 -6.17 10.91 1.15
CA LEU A 459 -6.97 10.72 2.37
C LEU A 459 -6.40 9.56 3.18
N PRO A 460 -6.60 9.54 4.52
CA PRO A 460 -6.15 8.45 5.36
C PRO A 460 -6.57 7.09 4.81
N ASN A 461 -5.64 6.14 4.95
CA ASN A 461 -5.74 4.79 4.40
C ASN A 461 -6.91 3.97 5.00
N GLY A 462 -7.07 2.74 4.51
CA GLY A 462 -8.11 1.81 4.92
C GLY A 462 -8.00 1.33 6.37
N SER A 463 -6.84 1.50 7.00
CA SER A 463 -6.58 1.23 8.42
C SER A 463 -6.67 -0.25 8.82
N ALA A 464 -6.40 -1.16 7.89
CA ALA A 464 -6.39 -2.60 8.11
C ALA A 464 -4.99 -3.11 8.39
N HIS A 465 -4.32 -2.50 9.37
CA HIS A 465 -2.96 -2.80 9.78
C HIS A 465 -2.88 -4.14 10.55
N THR A 466 -3.09 -5.22 9.82
CA THR A 466 -3.12 -6.59 10.31
C THR A 466 -2.34 -7.52 9.38
N CYS A 467 -2.23 -8.78 9.77
CA CYS A 467 -1.60 -9.80 8.96
C CYS A 467 -2.43 -11.07 8.95
N TYR A 468 -2.50 -11.68 7.76
CA TYR A 468 -3.36 -12.81 7.47
C TYR A 468 -2.77 -14.18 7.90
N CYS A 469 -1.74 -14.22 8.74
CA CYS A 469 -0.97 -15.44 9.04
C CYS A 469 -1.70 -16.61 9.73
N THR A 470 -3.03 -16.57 9.87
CA THR A 470 -3.81 -17.63 10.51
C THR A 470 -5.08 -17.93 9.71
N TYR A 471 -4.93 -18.49 8.50
CA TYR A 471 -5.88 -19.51 8.03
C TYR A 471 -5.70 -20.77 8.88
N GLU A 472 -5.85 -20.68 10.19
CA GLU A 472 -6.29 -21.87 10.90
C GLU A 472 -7.74 -22.04 10.48
N ILE A 473 -7.95 -22.96 9.54
CA ILE A 473 -9.20 -23.67 9.40
C ILE A 473 -9.38 -24.44 10.71
N THR A 474 -9.60 -23.75 11.83
CA THR A 474 -10.39 -24.30 12.92
C THR A 474 -11.68 -24.64 12.23
N THR A 475 -11.90 -25.94 12.00
CA THR A 475 -13.02 -26.46 11.25
C THR A 475 -14.27 -25.74 11.74
N VAL A 476 -14.74 -24.74 10.96
CA VAL A 476 -16.13 -24.29 11.09
C VAL A 476 -16.91 -25.61 11.13
N PRO A 477 -17.78 -25.82 12.14
CA PRO A 477 -18.57 -27.05 12.23
C PRO A 477 -19.07 -27.41 10.83
N PRO A 478 -19.06 -28.68 10.40
CA PRO A 478 -18.81 -29.10 9.01
C PRO A 478 -19.81 -28.54 7.98
N PHE A 479 -19.66 -27.25 7.67
CA PHE A 479 -20.57 -26.44 6.87
C PHE A 479 -19.75 -25.79 5.75
N PRO A 480 -19.54 -26.52 4.64
CA PRO A 480 -18.68 -26.07 3.54
C PRO A 480 -19.06 -24.68 3.00
N GLU A 481 -20.34 -24.31 3.03
CA GLU A 481 -20.82 -23.02 2.53
C GLU A 481 -20.45 -21.82 3.42
N TRP A 482 -19.86 -22.04 4.59
CA TRP A 482 -19.32 -20.98 5.45
C TRP A 482 -17.80 -21.07 5.62
N ARG A 483 -17.23 -22.25 5.32
CA ARG A 483 -15.83 -22.59 5.61
C ARG A 483 -14.81 -21.80 4.80
N ASP A 484 -15.09 -21.57 3.51
CA ASP A 484 -14.06 -21.04 2.59
C ASP A 484 -13.81 -19.53 2.75
N LYS A 485 -14.55 -18.85 3.65
CA LYS A 485 -14.55 -17.40 3.84
C LYS A 485 -14.77 -16.96 5.29
N TYR A 486 -14.14 -17.69 6.19
CA TYR A 486 -13.94 -17.28 7.57
C TYR A 486 -12.52 -16.69 7.71
N GLY A 487 -12.41 -15.52 8.32
CA GLY A 487 -11.14 -14.88 8.65
C GLY A 487 -11.27 -14.08 9.94
N ILE A 488 -10.17 -13.95 10.69
CA ILE A 488 -10.05 -13.08 11.86
C ILE A 488 -8.69 -12.39 11.82
N ALA A 489 -8.69 -11.07 11.95
CA ALA A 489 -7.48 -10.28 12.19
C ALA A 489 -6.97 -10.54 13.61
N ARG A 490 -6.08 -11.53 13.75
CA ARG A 490 -5.48 -11.93 15.03
C ARG A 490 -4.27 -11.08 15.43
N ARG A 491 -3.86 -10.15 14.58
CA ARG A 491 -2.68 -9.30 14.78
C ARG A 491 -3.03 -7.84 14.58
N ASN A 492 -2.40 -6.94 15.31
CA ASN A 492 -2.57 -5.49 15.21
C ASN A 492 -1.18 -4.85 15.15
N THR A 493 -0.93 -3.99 14.16
CA THR A 493 0.34 -3.28 14.03
C THR A 493 0.44 -2.17 15.07
N TYR A 494 1.65 -1.97 15.61
CA TYR A 494 2.00 -0.85 16.47
C TYR A 494 3.36 -0.26 16.09
N VAL A 495 3.66 0.93 16.59
CA VAL A 495 4.95 1.62 16.40
C VAL A 495 5.89 1.24 17.53
N ILE A 496 7.11 0.79 17.23
CA ILE A 496 8.03 0.22 18.24
C ILE A 496 8.38 1.23 19.34
N ASP A 497 8.54 2.50 19.00
CA ASP A 497 8.86 3.57 19.95
C ASP A 497 7.65 4.04 20.79
N ASP A 498 6.45 3.61 20.41
CA ASP A 498 5.20 3.82 21.15
C ASP A 498 4.35 2.53 21.13
N PRO A 499 4.72 1.52 21.94
CA PRO A 499 4.16 0.18 21.86
C PRO A 499 2.68 0.07 22.24
N ASP A 500 2.08 1.16 22.74
CA ASP A 500 0.66 1.27 23.02
C ASP A 500 -0.14 1.88 21.85
N SER A 501 0.55 2.42 20.83
CA SER A 501 -0.08 3.01 19.63
C SER A 501 -0.38 1.97 18.56
N PHE A 502 -1.57 1.36 18.64
CA PHE A 502 -2.08 0.37 17.68
C PHE A 502 -2.81 1.01 16.48
N TYR A 503 -2.72 0.37 15.31
CA TYR A 503 -3.14 0.98 14.04
C TYR A 503 -4.34 0.33 13.34
N ILE A 504 -4.88 -0.80 13.80
CA ILE A 504 -6.24 -1.17 13.34
C ILE A 504 -7.21 -0.05 13.78
N HIS A 505 -8.11 0.37 12.87
CA HIS A 505 -9.06 1.48 13.04
C HIS A 505 -8.46 2.89 13.04
N VAL A 506 -7.13 3.01 12.95
CA VAL A 506 -6.44 4.29 12.90
C VAL A 506 -5.82 4.47 11.52
N GLY A 507 -6.31 5.47 10.79
CA GLY A 507 -5.73 5.81 9.50
C GLY A 507 -4.34 6.41 9.68
N VAL A 508 -3.42 6.09 8.77
CA VAL A 508 -2.15 6.82 8.68
C VAL A 508 -2.47 8.28 8.39
N GLU A 509 -2.01 9.17 9.27
CA GLU A 509 -2.19 10.61 9.09
C GLU A 509 -1.49 11.07 7.81
N VAL A 510 -2.21 11.91 7.06
CA VAL A 510 -1.81 12.52 5.80
C VAL A 510 -1.32 13.93 6.07
N ASP A 511 -0.18 14.31 5.49
CA ASP A 511 0.38 15.66 5.65
C ASP A 511 -0.39 16.71 4.83
N GLU A 512 -0.99 16.30 3.72
CA GLU A 512 -1.89 17.12 2.92
C GLU A 512 -3.14 16.33 2.50
N GLU A 513 -4.26 16.59 3.19
CA GLU A 513 -5.54 16.02 2.79
C GLU A 513 -6.07 16.68 1.51
N VAL A 514 -6.10 15.91 0.43
CA VAL A 514 -6.54 16.36 -0.90
C VAL A 514 -7.39 15.26 -1.56
N SER A 515 -8.38 15.65 -2.35
CA SER A 515 -9.26 14.74 -3.08
C SER A 515 -9.50 15.28 -4.48
N LEU A 516 -9.89 14.40 -5.41
CA LEU A 516 -10.20 14.79 -6.77
C LEU A 516 -11.28 15.88 -6.81
N THR A 517 -10.99 16.98 -7.51
CA THR A 517 -11.99 18.00 -7.80
C THR A 517 -12.76 17.65 -9.05
N ARG A 518 -13.98 18.19 -9.15
CA ARG A 518 -14.84 18.00 -10.32
C ARG A 518 -14.21 18.62 -11.57
N GLU A 519 -13.61 19.80 -11.41
CA GLU A 519 -13.00 20.57 -12.48
C GLU A 519 -11.75 19.87 -13.04
N ASP A 520 -10.86 19.36 -12.19
CA ASP A 520 -9.66 18.66 -12.63
C ASP A 520 -10.01 17.35 -13.35
N VAL A 521 -10.96 16.58 -12.79
CA VAL A 521 -11.47 15.35 -13.42
C VAL A 521 -11.98 15.59 -14.84
N VAL A 522 -12.72 16.68 -15.06
CA VAL A 522 -13.23 17.03 -16.40
C VAL A 522 -12.11 17.40 -17.36
N GLN A 523 -11.04 18.00 -16.85
CA GLN A 523 -9.84 18.35 -17.63
C GLN A 523 -8.90 17.16 -17.83
N GLY A 524 -9.14 16.04 -17.14
CA GLY A 524 -8.27 14.87 -17.14
C GLY A 524 -7.04 15.03 -16.24
N HIS A 525 -7.05 15.99 -15.31
CA HIS A 525 -5.99 16.22 -14.33
C HIS A 525 -6.29 15.47 -13.03
N ASP A 526 -5.25 14.91 -12.41
CA ASP A 526 -5.34 14.28 -11.10
C ASP A 526 -4.95 15.29 -10.00
N THR A 527 -5.94 15.87 -9.31
CA THR A 527 -5.72 16.88 -8.25
C THR A 527 -4.66 16.46 -7.22
N ILE A 528 -4.61 15.17 -6.88
CA ILE A 528 -3.74 14.65 -5.83
C ILE A 528 -2.30 14.58 -6.36
N VAL A 529 -2.11 14.22 -7.63
CA VAL A 529 -0.80 14.24 -8.29
C VAL A 529 -0.30 15.66 -8.47
N GLU A 530 -1.16 16.61 -8.86
CA GLU A 530 -0.78 18.03 -9.00
C GLU A 530 -0.32 18.64 -7.66
N ALA A 531 -0.98 18.29 -6.55
CA ALA A 531 -0.55 18.69 -5.21
C ALA A 531 0.84 18.14 -4.86
N ALA A 532 1.08 16.85 -5.14
CA ALA A 532 2.38 16.22 -4.92
C ALA A 532 3.49 16.85 -5.78
N LEU A 533 3.24 17.08 -7.07
CA LEU A 533 4.17 17.75 -7.98
C LEU A 533 4.48 19.18 -7.51
N SER A 534 3.45 19.92 -7.10
CA SER A 534 3.62 21.27 -6.57
C SER A 534 4.52 21.27 -5.34
N TRP A 535 4.32 20.33 -4.42
CA TRP A 535 5.18 20.21 -3.25
C TRP A 535 6.64 19.91 -3.62
N ILE A 536 6.88 18.90 -4.49
CA ILE A 536 8.23 18.52 -4.92
C ILE A 536 8.96 19.72 -5.55
N HIS A 537 8.31 20.42 -6.49
CA HIS A 537 8.91 21.56 -7.19
C HIS A 537 9.20 22.77 -6.32
N ASN A 538 8.58 22.87 -5.15
CA ASN A 538 8.73 24.00 -4.24
C ASN A 538 9.61 23.68 -3.02
N LEU A 539 10.12 22.45 -2.91
CA LEU A 539 10.79 21.99 -1.72
C LEU A 539 12.26 22.42 -1.66
N ALA A 540 12.62 23.21 -0.65
CA ALA A 540 14.02 23.38 -0.29
C ALA A 540 14.54 22.13 0.46
N HIS A 541 15.63 21.55 -0.05
CA HIS A 541 16.27 20.37 0.54
C HIS A 541 17.70 20.20 0.03
N ALA A 542 18.54 19.57 0.85
CA ALA A 542 19.86 19.13 0.44
C ALA A 542 19.85 17.68 -0.07
N HIS A 543 20.76 17.36 -0.98
CA HIS A 543 20.99 16.03 -1.55
C HIS A 543 22.46 15.89 -2.01
N ASP A 544 22.84 14.70 -2.48
CA ASP A 544 24.18 14.32 -2.95
C ASP A 544 25.27 14.65 -1.91
N VAL A 545 25.01 14.30 -0.64
CA VAL A 545 25.87 14.60 0.51
C VAL A 545 27.16 13.77 0.45
N ALA A 546 28.32 14.41 0.67
CA ALA A 546 29.60 13.74 0.64
C ALA A 546 30.59 14.26 1.70
N ALA A 547 31.44 13.36 2.19
CA ALA A 547 32.59 13.68 3.04
C ALA A 547 33.89 13.40 2.28
N ASN A 548 34.70 14.43 2.02
CA ASN A 548 35.87 14.36 1.16
C ASN A 548 37.14 14.96 1.81
N PRO A 549 38.23 14.18 1.99
CA PRO A 549 38.32 12.74 1.69
C PRO A 549 37.54 11.87 2.71
N PRO A 550 37.13 10.64 2.32
CA PRO A 550 36.42 9.71 3.19
C PRO A 550 37.33 9.05 4.24
N TYR A 551 38.65 9.21 4.12
CA TYR A 551 39.63 8.90 5.16
C TYR A 551 40.43 10.16 5.49
N VAL A 552 40.57 10.45 6.78
CA VAL A 552 41.39 11.54 7.31
C VAL A 552 42.25 11.03 8.46
N ALA A 553 43.52 11.46 8.54
CA ALA A 553 44.38 11.09 9.66
C ALA A 553 43.88 11.73 10.97
N SER A 554 43.65 10.88 11.98
CA SER A 554 43.24 11.27 13.33
C SER A 554 44.06 12.44 13.88
N GLY A 555 43.40 13.54 14.26
CA GLY A 555 44.02 14.70 14.93
C GLY A 555 44.92 15.56 14.04
N ALA A 556 45.00 15.30 12.74
CA ALA A 556 45.92 16.00 11.83
C ALA A 556 45.22 16.56 10.59
N ASP A 557 44.32 15.78 9.99
CA ASP A 557 43.68 16.13 8.72
C ASP A 557 42.31 16.77 8.92
N THR A 558 41.76 17.31 7.84
CA THR A 558 40.42 17.92 7.77
C THR A 558 39.66 17.22 6.64
N THR A 559 38.38 16.94 6.86
CA THR A 559 37.47 16.51 5.80
C THR A 559 36.53 17.66 5.46
N THR A 560 36.12 17.75 4.20
CA THR A 560 35.09 18.69 3.77
C THR A 560 33.77 17.94 3.67
N ILE A 561 32.73 18.48 4.32
CA ILE A 561 31.36 18.01 4.18
C ILE A 561 30.67 18.90 3.17
N ASN A 562 30.21 18.32 2.07
CA ASN A 562 29.54 19.03 0.97
C ASN A 562 28.17 18.44 0.68
N ALA A 563 27.27 19.25 0.12
CA ALA A 563 25.97 18.83 -0.40
C ALA A 563 25.51 19.77 -1.53
N LEU A 564 24.66 19.27 -2.43
CA LEU A 564 23.85 20.12 -3.30
C LEU A 564 22.58 20.54 -2.55
N VAL A 565 22.12 21.76 -2.77
CA VAL A 565 20.92 22.31 -2.12
C VAL A 565 19.96 22.88 -3.16
N GLU A 566 18.80 22.25 -3.29
CA GLU A 566 17.69 22.80 -4.06
C GLU A 566 17.02 23.90 -3.26
N ASN A 567 16.86 25.08 -3.87
CA ASN A 567 16.15 26.22 -3.27
C ASN A 567 15.28 26.94 -4.32
N PRO A 568 14.23 26.26 -4.84
CA PRO A 568 13.46 26.74 -5.98
C PRO A 568 12.76 28.08 -5.72
N ASN A 569 12.45 28.37 -4.46
CA ASN A 569 11.79 29.61 -4.03
C ASN A 569 12.74 30.69 -3.53
N ASN A 570 14.06 30.45 -3.59
CA ASN A 570 15.11 31.36 -3.14
C ASN A 570 14.88 31.85 -1.70
N HIS A 571 14.47 30.94 -0.83
CA HIS A 571 14.23 31.21 0.59
C HIS A 571 15.56 31.32 1.34
N PRO A 572 15.61 32.04 2.48
CA PRO A 572 16.77 31.99 3.36
C PRO A 572 16.82 30.60 4.03
N LEU A 573 17.89 29.85 3.75
CA LEU A 573 18.10 28.51 4.30
C LEU A 573 19.22 28.52 5.35
N ALA A 574 19.12 27.61 6.32
CA ALA A 574 20.23 27.20 7.16
C ALA A 574 20.49 25.71 6.95
N VAL A 575 21.70 25.36 6.52
CA VAL A 575 22.11 23.97 6.27
C VAL A 575 23.21 23.60 7.25
N HIS A 576 23.02 22.55 8.04
CA HIS A 576 24.02 22.09 8.99
C HIS A 576 24.20 20.57 8.98
N ALA A 577 25.41 20.12 9.24
CA ALA A 577 25.83 18.75 9.30
C ALA A 577 26.15 18.36 10.75
N ASP A 578 25.37 17.47 11.33
CA ASP A 578 25.68 16.85 12.62
C ASP A 578 26.57 15.63 12.38
N ILE A 579 27.73 15.61 13.03
CA ILE A 579 28.72 14.55 12.89
C ILE A 579 28.60 13.64 14.10
N THR A 580 28.26 12.37 13.87
CA THR A 580 28.04 11.38 14.92
C THR A 580 29.07 10.26 14.86
N ASP A 581 29.25 9.58 15.98
CA ASP A 581 29.95 8.29 16.03
C ASP A 581 29.06 7.12 15.55
N GLN A 582 29.57 5.89 15.68
CA GLN A 582 28.86 4.65 15.35
C GLN A 582 27.63 4.37 16.21
N ASP A 583 27.55 4.97 17.40
CA ASP A 583 26.45 4.85 18.36
C ASP A 583 25.41 5.99 18.19
N ASN A 584 25.54 6.78 17.12
CA ASN A 584 24.73 7.97 16.81
C ASN A 584 24.82 9.09 17.85
N VAL A 585 25.90 9.17 18.63
CA VAL A 585 26.16 10.29 19.53
C VAL A 585 26.69 11.46 18.71
N ILE A 586 26.04 12.62 18.79
CA ILE A 586 26.50 13.86 18.14
C ILE A 586 27.80 14.32 18.82
N LEU A 587 28.87 14.36 18.03
CA LEU A 587 30.20 14.81 18.45
C LEU A 587 30.39 16.30 18.16
N ASP A 588 29.87 16.76 17.02
CA ASP A 588 29.97 18.14 16.56
C ASP A 588 28.82 18.50 15.60
N SER A 589 28.62 19.79 15.36
CA SER A 589 27.65 20.33 14.40
C SER A 589 28.28 21.45 13.58
N LEU A 590 28.23 21.31 12.26
CA LEU A 590 28.93 22.15 11.29
C LEU A 590 27.92 22.88 10.39
N GLN A 591 27.95 24.21 10.39
CA GLN A 591 27.22 25.02 9.40
C GLN A 591 27.87 24.88 8.03
N LEU A 592 27.06 24.65 6.99
CA LEU A 592 27.50 24.71 5.59
C LEU A 592 27.18 26.08 4.98
N TYR A 593 27.95 26.46 3.96
CA TYR A 593 27.85 27.74 3.24
C TYR A 593 27.93 27.53 1.73
N ASP A 594 27.31 28.46 0.98
CA ASP A 594 27.43 28.64 -0.47
C ASP A 594 27.96 30.06 -0.74
N ASP A 595 29.20 30.30 -0.31
CA ASP A 595 29.91 31.57 -0.29
C ASP A 595 31.19 31.60 -1.16
N GLY A 596 31.45 30.53 -1.92
CA GLY A 596 32.66 30.37 -2.73
C GLY A 596 33.91 30.10 -1.89
N GLN A 597 33.72 29.73 -0.62
CA GLN A 597 34.76 29.34 0.34
C GLN A 597 34.36 27.99 0.96
N HIS A 598 35.00 27.53 2.05
CA HIS A 598 34.55 26.29 2.73
C HIS A 598 34.50 24.99 1.90
N GLY A 599 35.06 24.97 0.68
CA GLY A 599 35.05 23.81 -0.21
C GLY A 599 33.81 23.68 -1.10
N ASP A 600 33.09 24.79 -1.33
CA ASP A 600 31.76 24.87 -1.94
C ASP A 600 31.74 25.40 -3.41
N HIS A 601 32.88 25.50 -4.08
CA HIS A 601 33.01 26.00 -5.46
C HIS A 601 32.71 27.51 -5.65
N GLU A 602 31.70 27.88 -6.45
CA GLU A 602 31.36 29.27 -6.78
C GLU A 602 30.17 29.73 -5.92
N ALA A 603 30.25 30.94 -5.37
CA ALA A 603 29.17 31.46 -4.52
C ALA A 603 27.83 31.57 -5.26
N GLY A 604 26.79 30.99 -4.67
CA GLY A 604 25.42 30.97 -5.17
C GLY A 604 25.16 29.92 -6.24
N ASP A 605 26.00 28.89 -6.37
CA ASP A 605 25.81 27.81 -7.35
C ASP A 605 24.98 26.63 -6.81
N GLY A 606 24.57 26.68 -5.54
CA GLY A 606 23.79 25.64 -4.88
C GLY A 606 24.63 24.48 -4.33
N PHE A 607 25.95 24.52 -4.46
CA PHE A 607 26.86 23.61 -3.79
C PHE A 607 27.27 24.22 -2.45
N TRP A 608 27.02 23.49 -1.36
CA TRP A 608 27.25 23.96 0.00
C TRP A 608 28.38 23.16 0.63
N GLY A 609 29.28 23.82 1.36
CA GLY A 609 30.47 23.21 1.93
C GLY A 609 30.81 23.67 3.35
N GLY A 610 31.55 22.83 4.06
CA GLY A 610 32.05 23.10 5.40
C GLY A 610 33.26 22.22 5.74
N PHE A 611 34.23 22.79 6.47
CA PHE A 611 35.42 22.05 6.90
C PHE A 611 35.27 21.50 8.31
N TRP A 612 35.53 20.21 8.48
CA TRP A 612 35.57 19.57 9.79
C TRP A 612 36.97 19.02 10.14
N PRO A 613 37.63 19.55 11.18
CA PRO A 613 38.93 19.07 11.62
C PRO A 613 38.78 17.76 12.42
N ALA A 614 39.45 16.70 11.99
CA ALA A 614 39.32 15.39 12.64
C ALA A 614 39.90 15.42 14.08
N PRO A 615 39.16 14.97 15.10
CA PRO A 615 39.67 14.88 16.46
C PRO A 615 40.73 13.79 16.58
N ALA A 616 41.45 13.79 17.70
CA ALA A 616 42.37 12.71 18.03
C ALA A 616 41.58 11.45 18.45
N GLY A 617 41.90 10.31 17.84
CA GLY A 617 41.21 9.04 18.04
C GLY A 617 40.81 8.41 16.70
N GLU A 618 40.78 7.08 16.66
CA GLU A 618 40.32 6.33 15.48
C GLU A 618 38.85 5.94 15.66
N GLU A 619 37.99 6.43 14.78
CA GLU A 619 36.54 6.21 14.78
C GLU A 619 35.96 6.26 13.36
N THR A 620 34.76 5.69 13.18
CA THR A 620 33.90 5.85 12.02
C THR A 620 32.84 6.91 12.32
N TYR A 621 32.73 7.89 11.42
CA TYR A 621 31.81 9.00 11.55
C TYR A 621 30.67 8.89 10.54
N ARG A 622 29.49 9.34 10.96
CA ARG A 622 28.31 9.51 10.10
C ARG A 622 27.94 11.00 10.08
N VAL A 623 27.35 11.42 8.98
CA VAL A 623 26.90 12.80 8.77
C VAL A 623 25.38 12.79 8.63
N ASN A 624 24.68 13.43 9.56
CA ASN A 624 23.27 13.77 9.39
C ASN A 624 23.20 15.19 8.84
N LEU A 625 22.49 15.40 7.73
CA LEU A 625 22.40 16.72 7.10
C LEU A 625 21.00 17.29 7.28
N THR A 626 20.91 18.46 7.90
CA THR A 626 19.64 19.16 8.11
C THR A 626 19.55 20.40 7.23
N THR A 627 18.43 20.54 6.52
CA THR A 627 18.04 21.76 5.80
C THR A 627 16.86 22.41 6.50
N GLU A 628 17.05 23.64 6.99
CA GLU A 628 16.00 24.45 7.60
C GLU A 628 15.57 25.59 6.66
N ASP A 629 14.27 25.62 6.36
CA ASP A 629 13.62 26.70 5.63
C ASP A 629 12.67 27.43 6.57
N ALA A 630 13.13 28.57 7.09
CA ALA A 630 12.36 29.39 8.01
C ALA A 630 11.15 30.07 7.34
N ALA A 631 11.18 30.30 6.03
CA ALA A 631 10.09 30.92 5.29
C ALA A 631 8.92 29.94 5.08
N ALA A 632 9.22 28.67 4.84
CA ALA A 632 8.24 27.59 4.75
C ALA A 632 7.91 26.95 6.11
N ALA A 633 8.64 27.29 7.18
CA ALA A 633 8.59 26.64 8.49
C ALA A 633 8.78 25.12 8.41
N THR A 634 9.74 24.67 7.59
CA THR A 634 10.08 23.25 7.45
C THR A 634 11.53 23.00 7.83
N SER A 635 11.80 21.84 8.42
CA SER A 635 13.13 21.30 8.66
C SER A 635 13.16 19.83 8.25
N ARG A 636 14.22 19.40 7.57
CA ARG A 636 14.40 18.01 7.11
C ARG A 636 15.82 17.58 7.38
N THR A 637 15.95 16.41 8.00
CA THR A 637 17.26 15.81 8.30
C THR A 637 17.39 14.52 7.51
N LEU A 638 18.39 14.44 6.64
CA LEU A 638 18.87 13.20 6.04
C LEU A 638 19.83 12.53 7.03
N PRO A 639 19.44 11.46 7.74
CA PRO A 639 20.33 10.78 8.67
C PRO A 639 21.38 9.99 7.88
N ASP A 640 22.60 9.81 8.40
CA ASP A 640 23.62 8.94 7.80
C ASP A 640 23.82 9.18 6.28
N ALA A 641 23.73 10.44 5.86
CA ALA A 641 23.79 10.87 4.46
C ALA A 641 25.19 10.74 3.85
N ALA A 642 26.23 10.80 4.70
CA ALA A 642 27.60 10.49 4.31
C ALA A 642 28.36 9.83 5.46
N ARG A 643 29.42 9.08 5.12
CA ARG A 643 30.30 8.39 6.08
C ARG A 643 31.76 8.64 5.76
N PHE A 644 32.58 8.77 6.80
CA PHE A 644 34.03 8.86 6.68
C PHE A 644 34.70 8.28 7.93
N THR A 645 36.02 8.07 7.90
CA THR A 645 36.72 7.42 9.01
C THR A 645 38.10 8.00 9.27
N THR A 646 38.54 7.86 10.51
CA THR A 646 39.93 8.06 10.95
C THR A 646 40.66 6.74 11.22
N ILE A 647 39.97 5.59 11.10
CA ILE A 647 40.56 4.26 11.27
C ILE A 647 41.43 3.95 10.06
N GLY A 648 42.74 3.94 10.24
CA GLY A 648 43.67 3.70 9.14
C GLY A 648 45.01 4.41 9.29
N PRO A 649 45.73 4.61 8.18
CA PRO A 649 45.31 4.35 6.81
C PRO A 649 45.27 2.85 6.48
N VAL A 650 44.28 2.43 5.69
CA VAL A 650 44.28 1.11 5.06
C VAL A 650 45.10 1.18 3.78
N THR A 651 46.13 0.36 3.66
CA THR A 651 46.98 0.28 2.46
C THR A 651 46.87 -1.09 1.81
N LEU A 652 47.01 -1.14 0.48
CA LEU A 652 47.25 -2.41 -0.21
C LEU A 652 48.57 -3.00 0.28
N ASP A 653 48.51 -4.21 0.82
CA ASP A 653 49.67 -4.94 1.37
C ASP A 653 50.26 -5.86 0.31
N ALA A 654 49.41 -6.68 -0.33
CA ALA A 654 49.82 -7.61 -1.37
C ALA A 654 48.71 -7.88 -2.39
N VAL A 655 49.14 -8.23 -3.61
CA VAL A 655 48.30 -8.86 -4.62
C VAL A 655 48.87 -10.24 -4.89
N GLU A 656 48.09 -11.28 -4.63
CA GLU A 656 48.55 -12.67 -4.79
C GLU A 656 47.62 -13.46 -5.70
N ASP A 657 48.02 -14.70 -6.01
CA ASP A 657 47.26 -15.66 -6.81
C ASP A 657 46.79 -15.10 -8.18
N VAL A 658 47.61 -14.24 -8.79
CA VAL A 658 47.32 -13.68 -10.11
C VAL A 658 47.32 -14.80 -11.15
N THR A 659 46.14 -15.15 -11.66
CA THR A 659 45.96 -16.21 -12.66
C THR A 659 45.13 -15.71 -13.83
N PHE A 660 45.54 -16.13 -15.03
CA PHE A 660 44.88 -15.78 -16.28
C PHE A 660 44.14 -17.01 -16.78
N VAL A 661 42.81 -16.91 -16.91
CA VAL A 661 41.99 -17.99 -17.47
C VAL A 661 41.10 -17.38 -18.56
N SER A 662 41.45 -17.65 -19.82
CA SER A 662 40.81 -17.03 -20.98
C SER A 662 40.88 -15.50 -20.92
N GLU A 663 39.74 -14.82 -20.97
CA GLU A 663 39.54 -13.38 -20.87
C GLU A 663 39.47 -12.84 -19.43
N PHE A 664 39.69 -13.70 -18.41
CA PHE A 664 39.60 -13.32 -17.00
C PHE A 664 40.95 -13.24 -16.31
N ILE A 665 41.12 -12.19 -15.51
CA ILE A 665 42.19 -12.07 -14.51
C ILE A 665 41.58 -12.33 -13.14
N TYR A 666 42.14 -13.30 -12.42
CA TYR A 666 41.80 -13.57 -11.02
C TYR A 666 43.00 -13.19 -10.15
N PHE A 667 42.75 -12.54 -9.03
CA PHE A 667 43.76 -12.24 -8.02
C PHE A 667 43.08 -12.07 -6.65
N LYS A 668 43.89 -12.14 -5.61
CA LYS A 668 43.51 -11.81 -4.24
C LYS A 668 44.16 -10.50 -3.83
N LEU A 669 43.38 -9.62 -3.21
CA LEU A 669 43.86 -8.39 -2.61
C LEU A 669 43.98 -8.57 -1.10
N PHE A 670 45.15 -8.25 -0.56
CA PHE A 670 45.41 -8.19 0.86
C PHE A 670 45.57 -6.73 1.26
N PHE A 671 44.84 -6.33 2.30
CA PHE A 671 44.89 -4.98 2.84
C PHE A 671 45.47 -5.03 4.24
N ARG A 672 46.30 -4.03 4.56
CA ARG A 672 46.85 -3.81 5.88
C ARG A 672 46.25 -2.54 6.46
N ASN A 673 45.64 -2.67 7.63
CA ASN A 673 45.29 -1.52 8.45
C ASN A 673 46.54 -1.07 9.21
N ASN A 674 47.04 0.14 8.92
CA ASN A 674 48.17 0.74 9.64
C ASN A 674 47.72 1.63 10.81
N GLY A 675 46.43 1.58 11.15
CA GLY A 675 45.88 2.25 12.32
C GLY A 675 46.51 1.77 13.63
N ALA A 676 46.46 2.65 14.62
CA ALA A 676 47.11 2.47 15.91
C ALA A 676 46.26 1.67 16.91
N VAL A 677 44.93 1.74 16.81
CA VAL A 677 44.03 1.29 17.88
C VAL A 677 42.87 0.44 17.34
N ALA A 678 42.15 0.95 16.35
CA ALA A 678 40.93 0.34 15.84
C ALA A 678 41.19 -0.56 14.62
N THR A 679 40.31 -1.54 14.41
CA THR A 679 40.36 -2.43 13.24
C THR A 679 39.43 -1.91 12.16
N ALA A 680 39.95 -1.64 10.96
CA ALA A 680 39.12 -1.35 9.80
C ALA A 680 38.26 -2.56 9.41
N LEU A 681 36.94 -2.41 9.46
CA LEU A 681 35.95 -3.42 9.05
C LEU A 681 35.35 -3.03 7.68
N ASP A 682 34.70 -3.99 7.02
CA ASP A 682 34.00 -3.80 5.74
C ASP A 682 34.78 -3.09 4.63
N VAL A 683 36.09 -3.33 4.57
CA VAL A 683 36.97 -2.75 3.55
C VAL A 683 36.51 -3.19 2.15
N ASN A 684 36.18 -2.18 1.34
CA ASN A 684 35.89 -2.30 -0.08
C ASN A 684 37.00 -1.61 -0.89
N ALA A 685 37.29 -2.13 -2.07
CA ALA A 685 38.30 -1.59 -2.96
C ALA A 685 37.74 -1.47 -4.37
N LEU A 686 37.84 -0.28 -4.94
CA LEU A 686 37.59 -0.04 -6.36
C LEU A 686 38.86 -0.36 -7.13
N ILE A 687 38.75 -1.27 -8.10
CA ILE A 687 39.85 -1.60 -9.01
C ILE A 687 39.62 -0.84 -10.30
N VAL A 688 40.51 0.10 -10.62
CA VAL A 688 40.44 0.87 -11.86
C VAL A 688 41.54 0.38 -12.81
N PRO A 689 41.19 -0.34 -13.89
CA PRO A 689 42.19 -0.75 -14.88
C PRO A 689 42.70 0.47 -15.65
N THR A 690 44.01 0.57 -15.83
CA THR A 690 44.63 1.61 -16.67
C THR A 690 44.54 1.29 -18.16
N ASP A 691 44.21 0.05 -18.53
CA ASP A 691 43.98 -0.37 -19.91
C ASP A 691 42.48 -0.26 -20.21
N THR A 692 42.12 0.63 -21.13
CA THR A 692 40.72 0.87 -21.53
C THR A 692 40.08 -0.34 -22.23
N ASN A 693 40.83 -1.39 -22.54
CA ASN A 693 40.33 -2.66 -23.07
C ASN A 693 39.99 -3.67 -21.96
N ILE A 694 40.02 -3.25 -20.71
CA ILE A 694 39.71 -4.06 -19.54
C ILE A 694 38.50 -3.40 -18.85
N VAL A 695 37.40 -4.15 -18.73
CA VAL A 695 36.14 -3.70 -18.10
C VAL A 695 35.91 -4.45 -16.81
#